data_AF-A0A094DUF1-F1
#
_entry.id   AF-A0A094DUF1-F1
#
_cell.length_a   1.000
_cell.length_b   1.000
_cell.length_c   1.000
_cell.angle_alpha   90.00
_cell.angle_beta   90.00
_cell.angle_gamma   90.00
#
_symmetry.space_group_name_H-M   'P 1'
#
loop_
_entity.id
_entity.type
_entity.pdbx_description
1 polymer ?
#
loop_
_entity_poly.entity_id
_entity_poly.type
_entity_poly.pdbx_seq_one_letter_code
_entity_poly.pdbx_strand_id
1 'polypeptide(L)'
;MVGVPGRSKGCNTCRKRRIACSLDTPVCKQCIKSNRECGGYQRERLWVPNNQVKLEGGVALGASTPTASGTLPSRTAWKASKDTTVALVWTSAQNKPHYDKVVSPTPRLGRMVDSYRPFQQQLIGEFMHAFIPHYGTPAATEDSSWLLCLPGMVGSAPALEAALMALSTSQLGRTHDCMELVHESRRLYCVSLRELGRALKDERVYQDETLAACVALGLYEVVECPAESDKGLITHSEGCMRLIEARGPDAHSGDAAHLLFLSCRYSSLMQAIPQNRATFMSDKEWLEAPWKGRTKSLTDKFMDVFMLGPTILEAAQSIGDLKTPSSLLACLAVIDSCWRADAAMRALYAELEASVDGPLFWPELSTLDNPADNAETGKLFPVAFHFVNFRVARICELYWAMCIILWGGLFHLYHAVALMEPLTPDENEPPAVAGPRCHDGGAQYLPVVRVLRAARQPTARSVKHRVPAAGGDIDSEGVSGEGERDLVVFVGAGWRWGSGGKVCWCLNIADWVWGRVNWDEIGEQLGAMFKHLRFPAHVESHIPSPNKATTHNYKLKTGNLSLYSHTINIAGVATDLSMSGFIFIAAGPRTWSVVSPIGRLASGVGTDTTNAGNSHKTTQMPQAQTLRTMSAINRTLRAASVQSIRLPTRAVRAQALNRINFTNPAIRTSAALRTSSFSTMSKLQSGAPPAPVAREYDPEIKDIASFVHNTPIDSDLAFDTARFVFLDTLGCGLEGLRFKECTKLLGPIVEGTVVPNGPKVPGTNFQLDPVNAAFNIGAMIRWLDYNDCWLAAEWGHPSDNLGAILAVADWISRTNRAGGNLGNGKIITVKEVLEAMIKAHEIQGCLALLNSYNKVGLDHVVLVKVASTAVISKLLGLSEKQTADAVSQAWVDGQSLRTYRHSPNTMSRKSWAAGDACQRAVNLVLKVAKGEPGVPTVLSAPVWGFYDVLFKGKKFEFQRPYGSYVMENVLFKVSYPAEFHSQTAIEAAKAVYHKLEAMGKSAADIKEITCRTHEACIRIIDKQFKPMDNFADRDHCIQYMASVMLVYGRLEATDYTDGGEAATSPLVESLRQKIKCVEDEQFTRDYHDEKLRTIPNALTVTLNDGTVFDEIVVEAPLGHRIRREEAKPVILEKYKRHLGPHFDAARVKELVDLGNDRAKLEGMAIDEYVDLYTVKDSKFV
;
A
#
# COMPACT_ATOMS: atom_id res chain seq x y z
N MET A 1 -40.95 -45.70 -40.48
CA MET A 1 -39.59 -45.60 -41.07
C MET A 1 -38.65 -45.02 -40.01
N VAL A 2 -37.35 -45.32 -40.08
CA VAL A 2 -36.40 -45.07 -38.98
C VAL A 2 -36.01 -43.60 -38.82
N GLY A 3 -35.84 -43.15 -37.58
CA GLY A 3 -35.50 -41.77 -37.26
C GLY A 3 -34.00 -41.50 -37.33
N VAL A 4 -33.62 -40.40 -38.00
CA VAL A 4 -32.23 -39.94 -38.10
C VAL A 4 -31.63 -39.74 -36.70
N PRO A 5 -30.46 -40.33 -36.38
CA PRO A 5 -29.78 -40.12 -35.11
C PRO A 5 -29.51 -38.63 -34.84
N GLY A 6 -29.72 -38.19 -33.59
CA GLY A 6 -29.30 -36.87 -33.12
C GLY A 6 -30.35 -35.76 -33.03
N ARG A 7 -31.63 -35.97 -33.38
CA ARG A 7 -32.67 -34.91 -33.21
C ARG A 7 -33.41 -34.86 -31.87
N SER A 8 -33.37 -35.90 -31.02
CA SER A 8 -33.99 -35.84 -29.69
C SER A 8 -33.17 -34.98 -28.71
N LYS A 9 -33.84 -34.04 -28.04
CA LYS A 9 -33.27 -33.16 -27.00
C LYS A 9 -33.35 -33.76 -25.58
N GLY A 10 -34.01 -34.90 -25.38
CA GLY A 10 -34.19 -35.49 -24.05
C GLY A 10 -32.89 -36.01 -23.43
N CYS A 11 -32.87 -36.14 -22.10
CA CYS A 11 -31.74 -36.72 -21.38
C CYS A 11 -31.52 -38.19 -21.76
N ASN A 12 -30.31 -38.72 -21.54
CA ASN A 12 -29.96 -40.06 -21.99
C ASN A 12 -30.77 -41.16 -21.28
N THR A 13 -31.14 -41.01 -20.00
CA THR A 13 -32.04 -41.95 -19.31
C THR A 13 -33.42 -42.00 -19.96
N CYS A 14 -34.05 -40.84 -20.24
CA CYS A 14 -35.35 -40.79 -20.92
C CYS A 14 -35.28 -41.30 -22.36
N ARG A 15 -34.19 -40.99 -23.10
CA ARG A 15 -33.95 -41.48 -24.46
C ARG A 15 -33.76 -43.00 -24.51
N LYS A 16 -32.94 -43.59 -23.64
CA LYS A 16 -32.78 -45.06 -23.51
C LYS A 16 -34.13 -45.72 -23.18
N ARG A 17 -34.93 -45.11 -22.30
CA ARG A 17 -36.30 -45.55 -21.95
C ARG A 17 -37.38 -45.20 -22.99
N ARG A 18 -37.04 -44.50 -24.08
CA ARG A 18 -37.94 -44.02 -25.15
C ARG A 18 -39.16 -43.20 -24.65
N ILE A 19 -39.04 -42.52 -23.52
CA ILE A 19 -40.10 -41.66 -22.95
C ILE A 19 -39.83 -40.17 -23.21
N ALA A 20 -40.89 -39.36 -23.20
CA ALA A 20 -40.77 -37.91 -23.19
C ALA A 20 -39.96 -37.42 -21.98
N CYS A 21 -39.04 -36.49 -22.22
CA CYS A 21 -38.21 -35.86 -21.21
C CYS A 21 -38.71 -34.44 -20.96
N SER A 22 -38.75 -34.00 -19.71
CA SER A 22 -39.20 -32.65 -19.34
C SER A 22 -38.17 -31.54 -19.59
N LEU A 23 -36.94 -31.91 -19.99
CA LEU A 23 -35.83 -31.02 -20.37
C LEU A 23 -35.26 -30.12 -19.25
N ASP A 24 -35.69 -30.27 -18.00
CA ASP A 24 -35.10 -29.55 -16.86
C ASP A 24 -33.64 -29.97 -16.63
N THR A 25 -32.78 -29.00 -16.34
CA THR A 25 -31.38 -29.18 -15.95
C THR A 25 -31.17 -28.79 -14.48
N PRO A 26 -30.28 -29.49 -13.72
CA PRO A 26 -29.40 -30.58 -14.17
C PRO A 26 -30.11 -31.93 -14.33
N VAL A 27 -31.21 -32.16 -13.60
CA VAL A 27 -31.91 -33.46 -13.53
C VAL A 27 -33.37 -33.28 -13.97
N CYS A 28 -33.84 -34.08 -14.92
CA CYS A 28 -35.21 -33.94 -15.43
C CYS A 28 -36.26 -34.48 -14.46
N LYS A 29 -37.41 -33.79 -14.33
CA LYS A 29 -38.54 -34.18 -13.48
C LYS A 29 -39.03 -35.60 -13.73
N GLN A 30 -38.93 -36.10 -14.96
CA GLN A 30 -39.35 -37.46 -15.33
C GLN A 30 -38.40 -38.56 -14.84
N CYS A 31 -37.12 -38.24 -14.61
CA CYS A 31 -36.17 -39.10 -13.91
C CYS A 31 -36.50 -39.12 -12.41
N ILE A 32 -36.59 -37.93 -11.80
CA ILE A 32 -36.91 -37.72 -10.37
C ILE A 32 -38.20 -38.45 -9.97
N LYS A 33 -39.32 -38.21 -10.69
CA LYS A 33 -40.61 -38.85 -10.40
C LYS A 33 -40.62 -40.37 -10.59
N SER A 34 -39.64 -40.93 -11.31
CA SER A 34 -39.47 -42.38 -11.44
C SER A 34 -38.42 -42.98 -10.51
N ASN A 35 -37.87 -42.17 -9.60
CA ASN A 35 -36.74 -42.45 -8.71
C ASN A 35 -35.56 -43.13 -9.43
N ARG A 36 -35.08 -42.52 -10.52
CA ARG A 36 -33.94 -43.00 -11.30
C ARG A 36 -33.01 -41.87 -11.69
N GLU A 37 -31.72 -42.17 -11.68
CA GLU A 37 -30.65 -41.25 -12.05
C GLU A 37 -30.79 -40.72 -13.49
N CYS A 38 -30.37 -39.47 -13.70
CA CYS A 38 -30.48 -38.77 -14.96
C CYS A 38 -29.11 -38.62 -15.61
N GLY A 39 -28.77 -39.51 -16.57
CA GLY A 39 -27.47 -39.54 -17.26
C GLY A 39 -27.22 -38.39 -18.25
N GLY A 40 -27.57 -37.17 -17.85
CA GLY A 40 -27.29 -35.93 -18.56
C GLY A 40 -27.96 -35.77 -19.93
N TYR A 41 -27.60 -34.67 -20.58
CA TYR A 41 -28.04 -34.30 -21.94
C TYR A 41 -26.89 -34.30 -22.97
N GLN A 42 -25.66 -34.52 -22.50
CA GLN A 42 -24.46 -34.64 -23.33
C GLN A 42 -24.53 -35.90 -24.21
N ARG A 43 -23.66 -35.95 -25.23
CA ARG A 43 -23.61 -37.02 -26.23
C ARG A 43 -22.15 -37.35 -26.53
N GLU A 44 -21.83 -38.64 -26.57
CA GLU A 44 -20.62 -39.11 -27.23
C GLU A 44 -20.64 -38.70 -28.72
N ARG A 45 -19.49 -38.31 -29.25
CA ARG A 45 -19.24 -38.14 -30.68
C ARG A 45 -18.42 -39.36 -31.14
N LEU A 46 -18.78 -39.97 -32.27
CA LEU A 46 -17.99 -41.05 -32.89
C LEU A 46 -17.39 -40.53 -34.19
N TRP A 47 -16.09 -40.74 -34.37
CA TRP A 47 -15.34 -40.35 -35.55
C TRP A 47 -15.49 -41.41 -36.65
N VAL A 48 -15.61 -40.98 -37.91
CA VAL A 48 -15.63 -41.88 -39.09
C VAL A 48 -14.59 -41.38 -40.09
N PRO A 49 -13.43 -42.04 -40.22
CA PRO A 49 -12.41 -41.66 -41.21
C PRO A 49 -12.83 -42.15 -42.61
N ASN A 50 -12.48 -41.40 -43.65
CA ASN A 50 -12.78 -41.76 -45.04
C ASN A 50 -11.50 -41.65 -45.89
N ASN A 51 -10.84 -42.80 -46.14
CA ASN A 51 -9.52 -42.86 -46.77
C ASN A 51 -9.57 -43.34 -48.23
N GLN A 52 -9.16 -42.47 -49.15
CA GLN A 52 -8.75 -42.76 -50.53
C GLN A 52 -7.69 -41.70 -50.92
N VAL A 53 -6.51 -41.95 -51.49
CA VAL A 53 -5.85 -43.16 -52.06
C VAL A 53 -4.36 -43.09 -51.63
N LYS A 54 -3.80 -44.06 -50.90
CA LYS A 54 -2.82 -45.11 -51.32
C LYS A 54 -1.69 -44.67 -52.29
N LEU A 55 -0.44 -45.15 -52.24
CA LEU A 55 0.42 -45.95 -51.31
C LEU A 55 1.90 -45.70 -51.79
N GLU A 56 3.02 -46.40 -51.54
CA GLU A 56 3.35 -47.71 -50.93
C GLU A 56 4.83 -47.75 -50.45
N GLY A 57 5.16 -48.55 -49.41
CA GLY A 57 6.46 -49.23 -49.21
C GLY A 57 7.77 -48.46 -48.89
N GLY A 58 8.38 -48.72 -47.72
CA GLY A 58 9.79 -48.39 -47.40
C GLY A 58 10.06 -48.10 -45.92
N VAL A 59 11.14 -48.62 -45.31
CA VAL A 59 11.35 -48.61 -43.84
C VAL A 59 12.83 -48.42 -43.42
N ALA A 60 13.03 -47.73 -42.28
CA ALA A 60 14.19 -47.66 -41.37
C ALA A 60 15.41 -46.74 -41.67
N LEU A 61 15.61 -45.80 -40.74
CA LEU A 61 16.84 -45.46 -39.99
C LEU A 61 18.20 -45.41 -40.71
N GLY A 62 18.82 -44.23 -40.69
CA GLY A 62 20.24 -44.00 -40.99
C GLY A 62 20.70 -42.63 -40.48
N ALA A 63 21.98 -42.46 -40.15
CA ALA A 63 22.56 -41.24 -39.58
C ALA A 63 23.44 -40.46 -40.60
N SER A 64 23.99 -39.34 -40.13
CA SER A 64 25.09 -38.53 -40.73
C SER A 64 24.71 -37.32 -41.61
N THR A 65 25.25 -36.15 -41.23
CA THR A 65 25.71 -35.09 -42.14
C THR A 65 26.91 -35.61 -42.96
N PRO A 66 27.24 -35.13 -44.19
CA PRO A 66 27.59 -33.71 -44.45
C PRO A 66 27.43 -33.16 -45.92
N THR A 67 27.91 -31.92 -46.12
CA THR A 67 28.50 -31.32 -47.37
C THR A 67 27.76 -31.27 -48.72
N ALA A 68 27.24 -30.07 -49.05
CA ALA A 68 27.78 -29.09 -50.03
C ALA A 68 28.00 -29.40 -51.54
N SER A 69 27.68 -28.38 -52.37
CA SER A 69 28.01 -28.14 -53.81
C SER A 69 27.36 -29.09 -54.85
N GLY A 70 27.08 -28.71 -56.11
CA GLY A 70 27.08 -27.42 -56.86
C GLY A 70 26.05 -27.54 -58.02
N THR A 71 25.83 -26.66 -59.01
CA THR A 71 26.41 -25.38 -59.51
C THR A 71 25.32 -24.75 -60.44
N LEU A 72 25.02 -23.43 -60.43
CA LEU A 72 25.53 -22.35 -61.33
C LEU A 72 25.52 -22.65 -62.85
N PRO A 73 25.26 -21.68 -63.77
CA PRO A 73 25.39 -20.20 -63.68
C PRO A 73 24.04 -19.40 -63.79
N SER A 74 23.91 -18.10 -63.45
CA SER A 74 24.47 -16.83 -64.02
C SER A 74 24.03 -16.56 -65.47
N ARG A 75 23.66 -15.36 -65.96
CA ARG A 75 24.02 -13.92 -65.69
C ARG A 75 22.92 -13.05 -66.39
N THR A 76 22.61 -11.75 -66.19
CA THR A 76 23.24 -10.49 -65.70
C THR A 76 22.15 -9.58 -65.06
N ALA A 77 22.33 -8.48 -64.29
CA ALA A 77 23.47 -7.68 -63.80
C ALA A 77 23.80 -6.32 -64.49
N TRP A 78 23.08 -5.22 -64.15
CA TRP A 78 23.54 -3.80 -64.10
C TRP A 78 22.38 -2.84 -63.67
N LYS A 79 22.56 -1.66 -63.05
CA LYS A 79 23.76 -1.00 -62.44
C LYS A 79 23.31 0.02 -61.35
N ALA A 80 24.23 0.52 -60.53
CA ALA A 80 23.96 1.19 -59.23
C ALA A 80 24.22 2.73 -59.17
N SER A 81 23.66 3.36 -58.13
CA SER A 81 24.18 4.53 -57.37
C SER A 81 23.55 4.46 -55.96
N LYS A 82 24.26 4.39 -54.83
CA LYS A 82 25.15 5.36 -54.15
C LYS A 82 24.44 6.56 -53.49
N ASP A 83 24.71 6.69 -52.18
CA ASP A 83 24.45 7.79 -51.23
C ASP A 83 22.95 8.14 -51.01
N THR A 84 22.43 8.42 -49.79
CA THR A 84 22.93 9.35 -48.76
C THR A 84 22.41 9.00 -47.35
N THR A 85 23.16 9.36 -46.31
CA THR A 85 22.74 9.26 -44.89
C THR A 85 21.80 10.40 -44.49
N VAL A 86 20.55 10.12 -44.10
CA VAL A 86 19.63 11.12 -43.50
C VAL A 86 18.78 10.47 -42.40
N ALA A 87 18.71 11.11 -41.22
CA ALA A 87 17.82 10.70 -40.14
C ALA A 87 16.40 11.28 -40.35
N LEU A 88 15.35 10.47 -40.16
CA LEU A 88 13.98 10.96 -40.25
C LEU A 88 13.55 11.64 -38.95
N VAL A 89 13.81 12.94 -38.87
CA VAL A 89 13.25 13.82 -37.82
C VAL A 89 11.73 13.86 -38.01
N TRP A 90 10.95 13.47 -37.00
CA TRP A 90 9.52 13.74 -36.99
C TRP A 90 9.29 15.21 -36.59
N THR A 91 9.19 16.09 -37.59
CA THR A 91 8.89 17.50 -37.38
C THR A 91 7.51 17.68 -36.77
N SER A 92 7.44 18.18 -35.53
CA SER A 92 6.18 18.57 -34.89
C SER A 92 5.65 19.87 -35.51
N ALA A 93 5.01 19.74 -36.67
CA ALA A 93 4.37 20.83 -37.40
C ALA A 93 2.85 20.81 -37.17
N GLN A 94 2.25 22.00 -37.07
CA GLN A 94 0.88 22.18 -36.60
C GLN A 94 -0.16 21.77 -37.65
N ASN A 95 -1.08 20.87 -37.30
CA ASN A 95 -2.45 20.92 -37.81
C ASN A 95 -3.42 20.18 -36.89
N LYS A 96 -4.46 20.87 -36.40
CA LYS A 96 -5.55 20.26 -35.64
C LYS A 96 -6.61 19.73 -36.60
N PRO A 97 -7.03 18.45 -36.52
CA PRO A 97 -8.40 18.09 -36.88
C PRO A 97 -9.34 18.73 -35.85
N HIS A 98 -10.28 19.59 -36.27
CA HIS A 98 -11.33 20.07 -35.39
C HIS A 98 -12.26 18.91 -35.02
N TYR A 99 -12.41 18.64 -33.72
CA TYR A 99 -13.54 17.90 -33.16
C TYR A 99 -14.22 18.72 -32.07
N ASP A 100 -14.79 19.84 -32.48
CA ASP A 100 -15.80 20.53 -31.68
C ASP A 100 -17.03 19.64 -31.49
N LYS A 101 -17.62 19.72 -30.29
CA LYS A 101 -18.95 19.18 -29.93
C LYS A 101 -19.07 17.65 -29.99
N VAL A 102 -18.59 16.98 -28.95
CA VAL A 102 -19.29 15.79 -28.42
C VAL A 102 -20.01 16.17 -27.13
N VAL A 103 -21.31 15.88 -27.09
CA VAL A 103 -22.28 16.33 -26.08
C VAL A 103 -22.06 15.62 -24.73
N SER A 104 -22.49 16.29 -23.65
CA SER A 104 -22.69 15.76 -22.29
C SER A 104 -23.22 14.31 -22.26
N PRO A 105 -22.89 13.51 -21.22
CA PRO A 105 -23.08 12.06 -21.24
C PRO A 105 -24.55 11.63 -21.35
N THR A 106 -24.94 11.29 -22.58
CA THR A 106 -26.03 10.34 -22.85
C THR A 106 -25.49 8.92 -22.75
N PRO A 107 -26.32 7.86 -22.65
CA PRO A 107 -25.86 6.47 -22.50
C PRO A 107 -25.11 5.95 -23.76
N ARG A 108 -23.85 6.35 -23.88
CA ARG A 108 -22.98 6.16 -25.04
C ARG A 108 -21.63 5.53 -24.71
N LEU A 109 -21.11 5.65 -23.49
CA LEU A 109 -19.74 5.21 -23.16
C LEU A 109 -19.54 3.71 -23.46
N GLY A 110 -20.43 2.84 -22.96
CA GLY A 110 -20.38 1.42 -23.29
C GLY A 110 -20.63 1.09 -24.77
N ARG A 111 -21.33 1.96 -25.52
CA ARG A 111 -21.40 1.83 -26.99
C ARG A 111 -20.10 2.27 -27.67
N MET A 112 -19.32 3.17 -27.10
CA MET A 112 -18.00 3.53 -27.64
C MET A 112 -17.00 2.39 -27.43
N VAL A 113 -16.99 1.78 -26.25
CA VAL A 113 -16.20 0.56 -25.96
C VAL A 113 -16.61 -0.60 -26.85
N ASP A 114 -17.92 -0.84 -27.02
CA ASP A 114 -18.46 -1.93 -27.87
C ASP A 114 -18.40 -1.65 -29.38
N SER A 115 -17.95 -0.47 -29.86
CA SER A 115 -18.07 -0.12 -31.30
C SER A 115 -16.90 0.66 -31.94
N TYR A 116 -15.90 1.14 -31.20
CA TYR A 116 -14.84 1.98 -31.78
C TYR A 116 -13.42 1.39 -31.58
N ARG A 117 -13.01 0.58 -32.56
CA ARG A 117 -11.71 -0.12 -32.63
C ARG A 117 -10.48 0.70 -32.21
N PRO A 118 -10.28 1.98 -32.64
CA PRO A 118 -9.10 2.76 -32.23
C PRO A 118 -9.04 3.04 -30.72
N PHE A 119 -10.21 3.22 -30.07
CA PHE A 119 -10.29 3.46 -28.63
C PHE A 119 -10.08 2.18 -27.82
N GLN A 120 -10.51 1.02 -28.33
CA GLN A 120 -10.12 -0.28 -27.79
C GLN A 120 -8.59 -0.47 -27.84
N GLN A 121 -7.96 -0.16 -28.98
CA GLN A 121 -6.51 -0.24 -29.15
C GLN A 121 -5.75 0.73 -28.22
N GLN A 122 -6.26 1.96 -28.04
CA GLN A 122 -5.67 2.91 -27.09
C GLN A 122 -5.75 2.41 -25.64
N LEU A 123 -6.92 1.91 -25.21
CA LEU A 123 -7.12 1.36 -23.87
C LEU A 123 -6.20 0.15 -23.59
N ILE A 124 -6.03 -0.74 -24.56
CA ILE A 124 -5.09 -1.87 -24.45
C ILE A 124 -3.63 -1.37 -24.44
N GLY A 125 -3.31 -0.31 -25.20
CA GLY A 125 -1.98 0.32 -25.17
C GLY A 125 -1.61 0.90 -23.80
N GLU A 126 -2.52 1.63 -23.16
CA GLU A 126 -2.34 2.16 -21.80
C GLU A 126 -2.21 1.02 -20.77
N PHE A 127 -3.02 -0.04 -20.89
CA PHE A 127 -2.90 -1.25 -20.07
C PHE A 127 -1.52 -1.91 -20.24
N MET A 128 -1.05 -2.10 -21.47
CA MET A 128 0.27 -2.69 -21.72
C MET A 128 1.42 -1.80 -21.20
N HIS A 129 1.31 -0.48 -21.29
CA HIS A 129 2.29 0.45 -20.72
C HIS A 129 2.30 0.42 -19.17
N ALA A 130 1.13 0.27 -18.53
CA ALA A 130 1.02 0.18 -17.08
C ALA A 130 1.55 -1.15 -16.51
N PHE A 131 1.28 -2.27 -17.18
CA PHE A 131 1.67 -3.62 -16.73
C PHE A 131 3.08 -4.04 -17.24
N ILE A 132 3.61 -3.41 -18.29
CA ILE A 132 4.93 -3.70 -18.89
C ILE A 132 5.75 -2.39 -19.05
N PRO A 133 6.23 -1.78 -17.94
CA PRO A 133 6.78 -0.42 -17.95
C PRO A 133 8.12 -0.22 -18.69
N HIS A 134 8.69 -1.25 -19.31
CA HIS A 134 9.98 -1.21 -20.02
C HIS A 134 9.92 -1.85 -21.43
N TYR A 135 8.91 -1.47 -22.21
CA TYR A 135 8.82 -1.86 -23.62
C TYR A 135 10.04 -1.35 -24.41
N GLY A 136 10.89 -2.28 -24.87
CA GLY A 136 12.03 -2.00 -25.76
C GLY A 136 13.44 -2.03 -25.16
N THR A 137 13.62 -2.30 -23.86
CA THR A 137 14.96 -2.49 -23.28
C THR A 137 15.44 -3.95 -23.37
N PRO A 138 16.72 -4.26 -23.65
CA PRO A 138 17.23 -5.64 -23.71
C PRO A 138 17.00 -6.47 -22.43
N ALA A 139 16.94 -5.84 -21.25
CA ALA A 139 16.65 -6.54 -20.00
C ALA A 139 15.23 -7.17 -19.94
N ALA A 140 14.33 -6.80 -20.86
CA ALA A 140 12.97 -7.33 -20.91
C ALA A 140 12.83 -8.64 -21.70
N THR A 141 13.90 -9.16 -22.33
CA THR A 141 13.79 -10.33 -23.23
C THR A 141 13.95 -11.69 -22.55
N GLU A 142 14.57 -11.77 -21.37
CA GLU A 142 14.80 -13.06 -20.69
C GLU A 142 13.55 -13.63 -20.01
N ASP A 143 12.73 -12.78 -19.38
CA ASP A 143 11.49 -13.15 -18.68
C ASP A 143 10.27 -12.62 -19.47
N SER A 144 10.10 -13.14 -20.69
CA SER A 144 9.06 -12.68 -21.63
C SER A 144 7.65 -12.99 -21.13
N SER A 145 6.89 -11.97 -20.71
CA SER A 145 5.47 -12.12 -20.34
C SER A 145 4.60 -12.43 -21.56
N TRP A 146 3.59 -13.31 -21.41
CA TRP A 146 2.61 -13.62 -22.46
C TRP A 146 1.86 -12.37 -22.96
N LEU A 147 1.78 -11.32 -22.12
CA LEU A 147 1.18 -10.04 -22.49
C LEU A 147 1.90 -9.38 -23.69
N LEU A 148 3.18 -9.70 -23.94
CA LEU A 148 3.93 -9.25 -25.12
C LEU A 148 3.36 -9.80 -26.45
N CYS A 149 2.62 -10.91 -26.41
CA CYS A 149 1.96 -11.48 -27.59
C CYS A 149 0.63 -10.78 -27.94
N LEU A 150 0.07 -9.96 -27.04
CA LEU A 150 -1.24 -9.31 -27.24
C LEU A 150 -1.39 -8.55 -28.56
N PRO A 151 -0.39 -7.79 -29.07
CA PRO A 151 -0.53 -7.10 -30.36
C PRO A 151 -0.83 -8.02 -31.55
N GLY A 152 -0.49 -9.31 -31.46
CA GLY A 152 -0.85 -10.34 -32.44
C GLY A 152 -2.18 -11.07 -32.18
N MET A 153 -2.80 -10.86 -31.02
CA MET A 153 -4.01 -11.58 -30.56
C MET A 153 -5.24 -10.66 -30.37
N VAL A 154 -5.07 -9.34 -30.47
CA VAL A 154 -6.19 -8.37 -30.36
C VAL A 154 -7.12 -8.51 -31.56
N GLY A 155 -8.38 -8.89 -31.28
CA GLY A 155 -9.46 -8.99 -32.25
C GLY A 155 -9.66 -10.36 -32.91
N SER A 156 -8.82 -11.36 -32.63
CA SER A 156 -9.00 -12.72 -33.16
C SER A 156 -10.03 -13.57 -32.40
N ALA A 157 -10.31 -13.28 -31.12
CA ALA A 157 -11.38 -13.92 -30.36
C ALA A 157 -12.21 -12.94 -29.48
N PRO A 158 -13.56 -12.98 -29.53
CA PRO A 158 -14.42 -12.12 -28.70
C PRO A 158 -14.27 -12.30 -27.18
N ALA A 159 -13.89 -13.50 -26.72
CA ALA A 159 -13.69 -13.77 -25.30
C ALA A 159 -12.45 -13.03 -24.76
N LEU A 160 -11.33 -13.11 -25.49
CA LEU A 160 -10.10 -12.41 -25.16
C LEU A 160 -10.27 -10.89 -25.27
N GLU A 161 -10.88 -10.42 -26.36
CA GLU A 161 -11.18 -9.00 -26.55
C GLU A 161 -11.98 -8.43 -25.36
N ALA A 162 -13.07 -9.08 -24.96
CA ALA A 162 -13.88 -8.62 -23.82
C ALA A 162 -13.14 -8.72 -22.47
N ALA A 163 -12.22 -9.69 -22.28
CA ALA A 163 -11.40 -9.80 -21.07
C ALA A 163 -10.37 -8.68 -20.98
N LEU A 164 -9.66 -8.39 -22.07
CA LEU A 164 -8.69 -7.29 -22.16
C LEU A 164 -9.37 -5.94 -22.02
N MET A 165 -10.55 -5.75 -22.62
CA MET A 165 -11.33 -4.53 -22.41
C MET A 165 -11.80 -4.39 -20.96
N ALA A 166 -12.17 -5.48 -20.28
CA ALA A 166 -12.49 -5.44 -18.86
C ALA A 166 -11.27 -5.02 -18.02
N LEU A 167 -10.11 -5.67 -18.19
CA LEU A 167 -8.86 -5.30 -17.52
C LEU A 167 -8.48 -3.83 -17.77
N SER A 168 -8.50 -3.40 -19.03
CA SER A 168 -8.07 -2.05 -19.43
C SER A 168 -9.01 -0.96 -18.90
N THR A 169 -10.33 -1.20 -18.94
CA THR A 169 -11.32 -0.24 -18.39
C THR A 169 -11.29 -0.22 -16.86
N SER A 170 -11.04 -1.36 -16.19
CA SER A 170 -10.85 -1.36 -14.74
C SER A 170 -9.57 -0.62 -14.35
N GLN A 171 -8.43 -0.92 -14.97
CA GLN A 171 -7.19 -0.21 -14.68
C GLN A 171 -7.34 1.29 -14.91
N LEU A 172 -7.95 1.73 -16.02
CA LEU A 172 -8.18 3.16 -16.28
C LEU A 172 -9.16 3.75 -15.26
N GLY A 173 -10.23 3.04 -14.91
CA GLY A 173 -11.19 3.42 -13.88
C GLY A 173 -10.54 3.61 -12.51
N ARG A 174 -9.65 2.69 -12.09
CA ARG A 174 -8.88 2.79 -10.85
C ARG A 174 -7.79 3.87 -10.89
N THR A 175 -7.15 4.08 -12.04
CA THR A 175 -6.05 5.06 -12.21
C THR A 175 -6.56 6.51 -12.26
N HIS A 176 -7.81 6.72 -12.72
CA HIS A 176 -8.43 8.04 -12.88
C HIS A 176 -9.71 8.21 -12.04
N ASP A 177 -9.89 7.37 -11.01
CA ASP A 177 -11.02 7.34 -10.06
C ASP A 177 -12.43 7.43 -10.70
N CYS A 178 -12.58 6.82 -11.89
CA CYS A 178 -13.83 6.79 -12.65
C CYS A 178 -14.58 5.49 -12.38
N MET A 179 -15.46 5.51 -11.39
CA MET A 179 -16.30 4.37 -11.03
C MET A 179 -17.25 3.91 -12.15
N GLU A 180 -17.61 4.76 -13.11
CA GLU A 180 -18.34 4.33 -14.32
C GLU A 180 -17.53 3.33 -15.16
N LEU A 181 -16.20 3.52 -15.26
CA LEU A 181 -15.32 2.58 -15.95
C LEU A 181 -15.11 1.28 -15.16
N VAL A 182 -15.14 1.33 -13.83
CA VAL A 182 -15.09 0.14 -12.95
C VAL A 182 -16.43 -0.63 -12.95
N HIS A 183 -17.56 0.06 -13.11
CA HIS A 183 -18.85 -0.59 -13.34
C HIS A 183 -18.97 -1.19 -14.75
N GLU A 184 -18.39 -0.52 -15.74
CA GLU A 184 -18.36 -0.98 -17.13
C GLU A 184 -17.38 -2.15 -17.33
N SER A 185 -16.23 -2.15 -16.64
CA SER A 185 -15.32 -3.29 -16.62
C SER A 185 -16.00 -4.55 -16.05
N ARG A 186 -16.82 -4.42 -15.01
CA ARG A 186 -17.66 -5.51 -14.49
C ARG A 186 -18.72 -5.97 -15.50
N ARG A 187 -19.26 -5.09 -16.36
CA ARG A 187 -20.12 -5.46 -17.49
C ARG A 187 -19.32 -6.29 -18.51
N LEU A 188 -18.13 -5.83 -18.89
CA LEU A 188 -17.26 -6.46 -19.88
C LEU A 188 -16.73 -7.82 -19.42
N TYR A 189 -16.36 -7.96 -18.14
CA TYR A 189 -16.06 -9.23 -17.49
C TYR A 189 -17.24 -10.23 -17.66
N CYS A 190 -18.46 -9.78 -17.37
CA CYS A 190 -19.68 -10.56 -17.60
C CYS A 190 -20.01 -10.79 -19.10
N VAL A 191 -19.46 -10.03 -20.05
CA VAL A 191 -19.51 -10.33 -21.49
C VAL A 191 -18.51 -11.45 -21.81
N SER A 192 -17.26 -11.29 -21.40
CA SER A 192 -16.18 -12.26 -21.65
C SER A 192 -16.52 -13.65 -21.10
N LEU A 193 -17.01 -13.76 -19.85
CA LEU A 193 -17.51 -15.03 -19.30
C LEU A 193 -18.53 -15.75 -20.20
N ARG A 194 -19.41 -15.00 -20.87
CA ARG A 194 -20.43 -15.56 -21.76
C ARG A 194 -19.85 -15.96 -23.12
N GLU A 195 -18.83 -15.27 -23.61
CA GLU A 195 -18.14 -15.63 -24.86
C GLU A 195 -17.14 -16.78 -24.67
N LEU A 196 -16.37 -16.80 -23.57
CA LEU A 196 -15.56 -17.95 -23.15
C LEU A 196 -16.46 -19.18 -22.97
N GLY A 197 -17.59 -19.00 -22.27
CA GLY A 197 -18.64 -20.02 -22.14
C GLY A 197 -19.32 -20.44 -23.46
N ARG A 198 -18.97 -19.85 -24.62
CA ARG A 198 -19.29 -20.37 -25.97
C ARG A 198 -18.09 -21.00 -26.65
N ALA A 199 -16.89 -20.43 -26.50
CA ALA A 199 -15.65 -21.01 -27.02
C ALA A 199 -15.39 -22.42 -26.46
N LEU A 200 -15.63 -22.63 -25.16
CA LEU A 200 -15.55 -23.92 -24.46
C LEU A 200 -16.57 -25.00 -24.91
N LYS A 201 -17.40 -24.73 -25.93
CA LYS A 201 -18.45 -25.65 -26.42
C LYS A 201 -18.25 -26.08 -27.88
N ASP A 202 -17.13 -25.69 -28.47
CA ASP A 202 -16.84 -25.69 -29.89
C ASP A 202 -15.33 -25.88 -30.09
N GLU A 203 -14.86 -26.11 -31.32
CA GLU A 203 -13.43 -26.42 -31.59
C GLU A 203 -12.47 -25.27 -31.23
N ARG A 204 -13.02 -24.07 -30.98
CA ARG A 204 -12.30 -22.90 -30.44
C ARG A 204 -11.74 -23.12 -29.03
N VAL A 205 -12.14 -24.18 -28.32
CA VAL A 205 -11.56 -24.59 -27.04
C VAL A 205 -10.04 -24.79 -27.11
N TYR A 206 -9.49 -25.20 -28.27
CA TYR A 206 -8.07 -25.46 -28.45
C TYR A 206 -7.23 -24.23 -28.83
N GLN A 207 -7.84 -23.05 -29.01
CA GLN A 207 -7.14 -21.84 -29.45
C GLN A 207 -6.34 -21.15 -28.32
N ASP A 208 -5.25 -20.47 -28.68
CA ASP A 208 -4.43 -19.67 -27.75
C ASP A 208 -5.23 -18.54 -27.13
N GLU A 209 -6.13 -17.91 -27.89
CA GLU A 209 -6.98 -16.85 -27.40
C GLU A 209 -8.02 -17.33 -26.38
N THR A 210 -8.44 -18.60 -26.43
CA THR A 210 -9.38 -19.16 -25.44
C THR A 210 -8.68 -19.39 -24.10
N LEU A 211 -7.42 -19.83 -24.12
CA LEU A 211 -6.58 -19.92 -22.93
C LEU A 211 -6.23 -18.51 -22.41
N ALA A 212 -5.77 -17.61 -23.27
CA ALA A 212 -5.46 -16.22 -22.92
C ALA A 212 -6.68 -15.47 -22.34
N ALA A 213 -7.89 -15.72 -22.84
CA ALA A 213 -9.11 -15.17 -22.26
C ALA A 213 -9.36 -15.68 -20.83
N CYS A 214 -9.11 -16.97 -20.58
CA CYS A 214 -9.24 -17.56 -19.24
C CYS A 214 -8.17 -17.00 -18.28
N VAL A 215 -6.92 -16.85 -18.74
CA VAL A 215 -5.83 -16.23 -17.98
C VAL A 215 -6.16 -14.75 -17.68
N ALA A 216 -6.60 -13.98 -18.67
CA ALA A 216 -6.99 -12.58 -18.51
C ALA A 216 -8.18 -12.38 -17.54
N LEU A 217 -9.12 -13.33 -17.48
CA LEU A 217 -10.18 -13.33 -16.47
C LEU A 217 -9.65 -13.67 -15.07
N GLY A 218 -8.66 -14.57 -14.96
CA GLY A 218 -7.91 -14.77 -13.72
C GLY A 218 -7.18 -13.50 -13.24
N LEU A 219 -6.52 -12.77 -14.15
CA LEU A 219 -5.93 -11.45 -13.86
C LEU A 219 -7.00 -10.45 -13.37
N TYR A 220 -8.22 -10.51 -13.93
CA TYR A 220 -9.30 -9.61 -13.52
C TYR A 220 -9.78 -9.90 -12.08
N GLU A 221 -9.92 -11.17 -11.70
CA GLU A 221 -10.23 -11.54 -10.30
C GLU A 221 -9.16 -11.04 -9.32
N VAL A 222 -7.89 -11.07 -9.72
CA VAL A 222 -6.75 -10.59 -8.92
C VAL A 222 -6.78 -9.06 -8.72
N VAL A 223 -7.19 -8.29 -9.74
CA VAL A 223 -7.21 -6.82 -9.68
C VAL A 223 -8.48 -6.26 -9.04
N GLU A 224 -9.64 -6.89 -9.23
CA GLU A 224 -10.95 -6.33 -8.85
C GLU A 224 -11.71 -7.13 -7.78
N CYS A 225 -11.34 -8.39 -7.53
CA CYS A 225 -12.04 -9.34 -6.65
C CYS A 225 -13.59 -9.19 -6.66
N PRO A 226 -14.26 -9.23 -7.83
CA PRO A 226 -15.68 -8.89 -8.00
C PRO A 226 -16.68 -9.82 -7.28
N ALA A 227 -16.19 -10.86 -6.60
CA ALA A 227 -16.94 -11.80 -5.77
C ALA A 227 -16.48 -11.82 -4.30
N GLU A 228 -15.61 -10.88 -3.88
CA GLU A 228 -15.04 -10.76 -2.52
C GLU A 228 -14.49 -12.08 -1.96
N SER A 229 -13.97 -12.94 -2.86
CA SER A 229 -13.45 -14.27 -2.54
C SER A 229 -12.48 -14.82 -3.60
N ASP A 230 -11.57 -15.67 -3.14
CA ASP A 230 -10.60 -16.47 -3.88
C ASP A 230 -11.21 -17.37 -4.97
N LYS A 231 -12.44 -17.84 -4.76
CA LYS A 231 -13.16 -18.81 -5.61
C LYS A 231 -13.19 -18.44 -7.10
N GLY A 232 -13.26 -17.16 -7.44
CA GLY A 232 -13.19 -16.71 -8.83
C GLY A 232 -11.85 -17.05 -9.48
N LEU A 233 -10.75 -16.66 -8.82
CA LEU A 233 -9.38 -16.94 -9.25
C LEU A 233 -9.09 -18.44 -9.30
N ILE A 234 -9.52 -19.21 -8.30
CA ILE A 234 -9.36 -20.68 -8.27
C ILE A 234 -10.10 -21.30 -9.47
N THR A 235 -11.36 -20.91 -9.71
CA THR A 235 -12.17 -21.48 -10.82
C THR A 235 -11.56 -21.18 -12.19
N HIS A 236 -11.02 -19.97 -12.42
CA HIS A 236 -10.31 -19.66 -13.67
C HIS A 236 -8.98 -20.39 -13.77
N SER A 237 -8.28 -20.62 -12.66
CA SER A 237 -7.02 -21.37 -12.62
C SER A 237 -7.25 -22.85 -12.94
N GLU A 238 -8.25 -23.49 -12.33
CA GLU A 238 -8.70 -24.85 -12.69
C GLU A 238 -9.10 -24.92 -14.18
N GLY A 239 -9.80 -23.90 -14.67
CA GLY A 239 -10.19 -23.76 -16.08
C GLY A 239 -8.99 -23.69 -17.03
N CYS A 240 -7.97 -22.90 -16.68
CA CYS A 240 -6.71 -22.83 -17.43
C CYS A 240 -5.98 -24.18 -17.44
N MET A 241 -5.92 -24.89 -16.31
CA MET A 241 -5.29 -26.20 -16.22
C MET A 241 -5.99 -27.22 -17.12
N ARG A 242 -7.32 -27.29 -17.09
CA ARG A 242 -8.12 -28.19 -17.95
C ARG A 242 -8.04 -27.81 -19.43
N LEU A 243 -7.87 -26.53 -19.76
CA LEU A 243 -7.64 -26.08 -21.14
C LEU A 243 -6.27 -26.52 -21.66
N ILE A 244 -5.22 -26.41 -20.84
CA ILE A 244 -3.88 -26.90 -21.19
C ILE A 244 -3.91 -28.43 -21.36
N GLU A 245 -4.42 -29.16 -20.37
CA GLU A 245 -4.55 -30.63 -20.40
C GLU A 245 -5.29 -31.11 -21.67
N ALA A 246 -6.41 -30.49 -22.01
CA ALA A 246 -7.20 -30.83 -23.19
C ALA A 246 -6.53 -30.48 -24.53
N ARG A 247 -5.58 -29.53 -24.56
CA ARG A 247 -4.79 -29.17 -25.74
C ARG A 247 -3.61 -30.12 -25.99
N GLY A 248 -3.10 -30.77 -24.95
CA GLY A 248 -1.91 -31.62 -25.01
C GLY A 248 -0.58 -30.85 -25.09
N PRO A 249 0.56 -31.50 -24.79
CA PRO A 249 1.81 -30.78 -24.50
C PRO A 249 2.50 -30.19 -25.75
N ASP A 250 2.42 -30.86 -26.92
CA ASP A 250 2.95 -30.31 -28.19
C ASP A 250 2.30 -28.96 -28.56
N ALA A 251 1.04 -28.74 -28.17
CA ALA A 251 0.30 -27.51 -28.44
C ALA A 251 0.79 -26.30 -27.64
N HIS A 252 1.85 -26.44 -26.83
CA HIS A 252 2.49 -25.38 -26.04
C HIS A 252 3.95 -25.10 -26.44
N SER A 253 4.31 -25.46 -27.68
CA SER A 253 5.63 -25.19 -28.28
C SER A 253 5.72 -23.89 -29.09
N GLY A 254 4.60 -23.39 -29.63
CA GLY A 254 4.52 -22.09 -30.32
C GLY A 254 4.54 -20.89 -29.37
N ASP A 255 4.99 -19.71 -29.82
CA ASP A 255 5.40 -18.62 -28.92
C ASP A 255 4.33 -18.17 -27.91
N ALA A 256 3.13 -17.80 -28.36
CA ALA A 256 2.04 -17.37 -27.46
C ALA A 256 1.58 -18.51 -26.55
N ALA A 257 1.33 -19.69 -27.11
CA ALA A 257 0.98 -20.91 -26.37
C ALA A 257 2.00 -21.29 -25.28
N HIS A 258 3.29 -21.08 -25.55
CA HIS A 258 4.40 -21.38 -24.64
C HIS A 258 4.42 -20.40 -23.46
N LEU A 259 4.35 -19.09 -23.72
CA LEU A 259 4.33 -18.08 -22.65
C LEU A 259 3.06 -18.19 -21.78
N LEU A 260 1.91 -18.52 -22.39
CA LEU A 260 0.68 -18.84 -21.65
C LEU A 260 0.89 -20.08 -20.74
N PHE A 261 1.46 -21.16 -21.27
CA PHE A 261 1.79 -22.36 -20.49
C PHE A 261 2.72 -22.05 -19.32
N LEU A 262 3.82 -21.32 -19.55
CA LEU A 262 4.76 -20.90 -18.50
C LEU A 262 4.06 -20.07 -17.40
N SER A 263 3.13 -19.18 -17.77
CA SER A 263 2.36 -18.42 -16.77
C SER A 263 1.47 -19.33 -15.90
N CYS A 264 0.82 -20.32 -16.51
CA CYS A 264 -0.03 -21.29 -15.82
C CYS A 264 0.73 -22.34 -14.99
N ARG A 265 2.03 -22.58 -15.25
CA ARG A 265 2.86 -23.47 -14.41
C ARG A 265 2.82 -23.05 -12.94
N TYR A 266 2.91 -21.75 -12.67
CA TYR A 266 2.77 -21.23 -11.32
C TYR A 266 1.37 -21.51 -10.77
N SER A 267 0.30 -21.15 -11.50
CA SER A 267 -1.08 -21.44 -11.10
C SER A 267 -1.33 -22.90 -10.72
N SER A 268 -0.71 -23.85 -11.44
CA SER A 268 -0.81 -25.28 -11.13
C SER A 268 -0.27 -25.62 -9.74
N LEU A 269 0.89 -25.08 -9.35
CA LEU A 269 1.52 -25.37 -8.06
C LEU A 269 0.67 -24.82 -6.89
N MET A 270 0.09 -23.62 -7.04
CA MET A 270 -0.73 -22.99 -6.00
C MET A 270 -1.97 -23.84 -5.66
N GLN A 271 -2.46 -24.64 -6.61
CA GLN A 271 -3.59 -25.57 -6.42
C GLN A 271 -3.12 -26.96 -5.96
N ALA A 272 -2.02 -27.46 -6.54
CA ALA A 272 -1.52 -28.82 -6.32
C ALA A 272 -0.95 -29.03 -4.91
N ILE A 273 -0.19 -28.06 -4.38
CA ILE A 273 0.45 -28.20 -3.06
C ILE A 273 -0.59 -28.23 -1.92
N PRO A 274 -1.58 -27.31 -1.84
CA PRO A 274 -2.56 -27.34 -0.75
C PRO A 274 -3.47 -28.57 -0.80
N GLN A 275 -3.75 -29.07 -2.01
CA GLN A 275 -4.48 -30.33 -2.23
C GLN A 275 -3.62 -31.59 -2.00
N ASN A 276 -2.30 -31.43 -1.80
CA ASN A 276 -1.30 -32.50 -1.68
C ASN A 276 -1.42 -33.54 -2.80
N ARG A 277 -1.54 -33.07 -4.03
CA ARG A 277 -1.88 -33.89 -5.20
C ARG A 277 -0.96 -33.59 -6.37
N ALA A 278 -0.45 -34.63 -7.04
CA ALA A 278 0.35 -34.48 -8.24
C ALA A 278 -0.37 -33.68 -9.34
N THR A 279 0.41 -32.94 -10.12
CA THR A 279 -0.04 -32.26 -11.33
C THR A 279 0.57 -32.94 -12.56
N PHE A 280 -0.20 -33.03 -13.64
CA PHE A 280 0.28 -33.53 -14.93
C PHE A 280 1.48 -32.71 -15.47
N MET A 281 1.64 -31.45 -15.01
CA MET A 281 2.81 -30.62 -15.34
C MET A 281 4.14 -31.13 -14.74
N SER A 282 4.10 -32.18 -13.91
CA SER A 282 5.28 -32.92 -13.45
C SER A 282 5.66 -34.12 -14.32
N ASP A 283 4.76 -34.56 -15.20
CA ASP A 283 5.01 -35.69 -16.10
C ASP A 283 6.02 -35.34 -17.19
N LYS A 284 6.85 -36.33 -17.56
CA LYS A 284 7.97 -36.14 -18.48
C LYS A 284 7.57 -35.49 -19.82
N GLU A 285 6.42 -35.86 -20.38
CA GLU A 285 5.91 -35.28 -21.63
C GLU A 285 5.61 -33.77 -21.51
N TRP A 286 5.10 -33.32 -20.36
CA TRP A 286 4.84 -31.91 -20.07
C TRP A 286 6.10 -31.14 -19.67
N LEU A 287 7.12 -31.84 -19.16
CA LEU A 287 8.45 -31.26 -18.94
C LEU A 287 9.29 -31.16 -20.23
N GLU A 288 9.04 -31.94 -21.27
CA GLU A 288 9.89 -31.96 -22.47
C GLU A 288 9.25 -31.31 -23.71
N ALA A 289 8.02 -31.69 -24.09
CA ALA A 289 7.45 -31.29 -25.38
C ALA A 289 7.15 -29.78 -25.53
N PRO A 290 6.75 -29.01 -24.49
CA PRO A 290 6.62 -27.55 -24.61
C PRO A 290 7.94 -26.82 -24.94
N TRP A 291 9.10 -27.39 -24.60
CA TRP A 291 10.42 -26.81 -24.92
C TRP A 291 11.04 -27.37 -26.21
N LYS A 292 10.26 -28.04 -27.06
CA LYS A 292 10.70 -28.57 -28.36
C LYS A 292 11.23 -27.45 -29.27
N GLY A 293 12.56 -27.39 -29.41
CA GLY A 293 13.26 -26.32 -30.15
C GLY A 293 13.65 -25.10 -29.32
N ARG A 294 13.49 -25.12 -27.99
CA ARG A 294 13.84 -24.04 -27.06
C ARG A 294 14.77 -24.54 -25.95
N THR A 295 15.68 -23.70 -25.49
CA THR A 295 16.51 -23.97 -24.30
C THR A 295 15.77 -23.55 -23.03
N LYS A 296 15.71 -24.42 -22.01
CA LYS A 296 15.20 -24.06 -20.68
C LYS A 296 16.06 -22.97 -20.03
N SER A 297 15.42 -21.92 -19.53
CA SER A 297 16.06 -20.95 -18.64
C SER A 297 16.40 -21.59 -17.30
N LEU A 298 17.23 -20.94 -16.49
CA LEU A 298 17.48 -21.40 -15.11
C LEU A 298 16.17 -21.42 -14.29
N THR A 299 15.30 -20.43 -14.49
CA THR A 299 13.95 -20.36 -13.90
C THR A 299 13.11 -21.59 -14.26
N ASP A 300 13.15 -22.06 -15.52
CA ASP A 300 12.44 -23.26 -15.96
C ASP A 300 12.96 -24.52 -15.26
N LYS A 301 14.29 -24.69 -15.17
CA LYS A 301 14.92 -25.83 -14.49
C LYS A 301 14.48 -25.91 -13.02
N PHE A 302 14.46 -24.78 -12.32
CA PHE A 302 13.96 -24.68 -10.95
C PHE A 302 12.46 -25.05 -10.86
N MET A 303 11.64 -24.55 -11.79
CA MET A 303 10.21 -24.87 -11.85
C MET A 303 9.94 -26.35 -12.14
N ASP A 304 10.81 -27.04 -12.88
CA ASP A 304 10.69 -28.49 -13.12
C ASP A 304 10.84 -29.31 -11.84
N VAL A 305 11.85 -29.00 -11.02
CA VAL A 305 12.06 -29.69 -9.73
C VAL A 305 10.92 -29.37 -8.75
N PHE A 306 10.40 -28.13 -8.80
CA PHE A 306 9.21 -27.71 -8.05
C PHE A 306 7.96 -28.53 -8.35
N MET A 307 7.75 -28.91 -9.61
CA MET A 307 6.60 -29.72 -10.02
C MET A 307 6.61 -31.12 -9.41
N LEU A 308 7.76 -31.62 -8.95
CA LEU A 308 7.87 -32.89 -8.22
C LEU A 308 7.35 -32.77 -6.78
N GLY A 309 7.31 -31.57 -6.19
CA GLY A 309 6.89 -31.33 -4.81
C GLY A 309 5.48 -31.87 -4.48
N PRO A 310 4.43 -31.52 -5.24
CA PRO A 310 3.09 -32.08 -5.04
C PRO A 310 3.04 -33.61 -5.17
N THR A 311 3.84 -34.20 -6.07
CA THR A 311 3.93 -35.66 -6.27
C THR A 311 4.61 -36.35 -5.07
N ILE A 312 5.64 -35.73 -4.50
CA ILE A 312 6.27 -36.18 -3.25
C ILE A 312 5.28 -36.09 -2.07
N LEU A 313 4.46 -35.04 -2.00
CA LEU A 313 3.44 -34.87 -0.95
C LEU A 313 2.28 -35.88 -1.09
N GLU A 314 1.78 -36.15 -2.30
CA GLU A 314 0.75 -37.18 -2.53
C GLU A 314 1.27 -38.59 -2.19
N ALA A 315 2.53 -38.87 -2.55
CA ALA A 315 3.20 -40.11 -2.16
C ALA A 315 3.38 -40.20 -0.63
N ALA A 316 3.70 -39.10 0.05
CA ALA A 316 3.81 -39.04 1.51
C ALA A 316 2.46 -39.27 2.21
N GLN A 317 1.36 -38.68 1.72
CA GLN A 317 0.01 -38.93 2.25
C GLN A 317 -0.49 -40.36 1.97
N SER A 318 0.06 -41.02 0.95
CA SER A 318 -0.23 -42.43 0.64
C SER A 318 0.48 -43.41 1.59
N ILE A 319 1.38 -42.93 2.47
CA ILE A 319 1.98 -43.72 3.54
C ILE A 319 0.97 -43.84 4.69
N GLY A 320 0.28 -44.99 4.76
CA GLY A 320 -0.45 -45.38 5.97
C GLY A 320 0.49 -45.76 7.13
N ASP A 321 -0.07 -46.21 8.26
CA ASP A 321 0.69 -46.69 9.42
C ASP A 321 1.95 -47.49 9.04
N LEU A 322 3.11 -47.13 9.58
CA LEU A 322 4.41 -47.77 9.32
C LEU A 322 4.55 -49.20 9.90
N LYS A 323 3.44 -49.93 10.02
CA LYS A 323 3.33 -51.27 10.63
C LYS A 323 3.68 -52.42 9.69
N THR A 324 4.02 -52.14 8.42
CA THR A 324 4.40 -53.17 7.44
C THR A 324 5.75 -52.85 6.75
N PRO A 325 6.48 -53.87 6.26
CA PRO A 325 7.66 -53.65 5.41
C PRO A 325 7.35 -52.80 4.18
N SER A 326 6.18 -52.97 3.56
CA SER A 326 5.74 -52.22 2.38
C SER A 326 5.53 -50.73 2.67
N SER A 327 4.90 -50.38 3.80
CA SER A 327 4.75 -48.98 4.24
C SER A 327 6.10 -48.34 4.58
N LEU A 328 7.04 -49.11 5.15
CA LEU A 328 8.39 -48.62 5.43
C LEU A 328 9.19 -48.40 4.13
N LEU A 329 9.08 -49.30 3.14
CA LEU A 329 9.71 -49.12 1.83
C LEU A 329 9.13 -47.92 1.07
N ALA A 330 7.82 -47.68 1.15
CA ALA A 330 7.20 -46.47 0.60
C ALA A 330 7.74 -45.19 1.28
N CYS A 331 7.84 -45.19 2.61
CA CYS A 331 8.43 -44.08 3.37
C CYS A 331 9.89 -43.81 2.97
N LEU A 332 10.73 -44.85 2.85
CA LEU A 332 12.11 -44.73 2.38
C LEU A 332 12.21 -44.21 0.94
N ALA A 333 11.29 -44.59 0.05
CA ALA A 333 11.24 -44.09 -1.32
C ALA A 333 10.84 -42.60 -1.39
N VAL A 334 9.96 -42.12 -0.50
CA VAL A 334 9.65 -40.70 -0.36
C VAL A 334 10.85 -39.93 0.19
N ILE A 335 11.56 -40.46 1.20
CA ILE A 335 12.80 -39.87 1.73
C ILE A 335 13.88 -39.74 0.63
N ASP A 336 14.10 -40.78 -0.18
CA ASP A 336 15.02 -40.74 -1.33
C ASP A 336 14.58 -39.71 -2.38
N SER A 337 13.27 -39.61 -2.65
CA SER A 337 12.71 -38.60 -3.56
C SER A 337 12.96 -37.17 -3.06
N CYS A 338 12.81 -36.91 -1.76
CA CYS A 338 13.13 -35.62 -1.15
C CYS A 338 14.62 -35.26 -1.29
N TRP A 339 15.54 -36.21 -1.04
CA TRP A 339 16.97 -35.97 -1.16
C TRP A 339 17.42 -35.76 -2.61
N ARG A 340 16.81 -36.44 -3.58
CA ARG A 340 17.04 -36.18 -5.01
C ARG A 340 16.60 -34.78 -5.42
N ALA A 341 15.44 -34.32 -4.91
CA ALA A 341 14.96 -32.97 -5.15
C ALA A 341 15.89 -31.92 -4.52
N ASP A 342 16.31 -32.11 -3.27
CA ASP A 342 17.28 -31.22 -2.58
C ASP A 342 18.61 -31.14 -3.34
N ALA A 343 19.19 -32.27 -3.75
CA ALA A 343 20.41 -32.31 -4.54
C ALA A 343 20.29 -31.58 -5.90
N ALA A 344 19.16 -31.74 -6.59
CA ALA A 344 18.89 -31.02 -7.83
C ALA A 344 18.74 -29.51 -7.61
N MET A 345 18.02 -29.10 -6.57
CA MET A 345 17.87 -27.69 -6.21
C MET A 345 19.20 -27.03 -5.84
N ARG A 346 20.07 -27.72 -5.08
CA ARG A 346 21.43 -27.22 -4.76
C ARG A 346 22.32 -27.06 -6.00
N ALA A 347 22.25 -28.01 -6.94
CA ALA A 347 23.03 -27.92 -8.18
C ALA A 347 22.59 -26.73 -9.05
N LEU A 348 21.28 -26.47 -9.15
CA LEU A 348 20.75 -25.29 -9.83
C LEU A 348 21.04 -23.98 -9.08
N TYR A 349 21.12 -24.03 -7.75
CA TYR A 349 21.50 -22.86 -6.93
C TYR A 349 22.98 -22.49 -7.09
N ALA A 350 23.87 -23.48 -7.20
CA ALA A 350 25.26 -23.24 -7.58
C ALA A 350 25.40 -22.68 -9.02
N GLU A 351 24.54 -23.11 -9.96
CA GLU A 351 24.45 -22.50 -11.30
C GLU A 351 23.98 -21.04 -11.23
N LEU A 352 23.10 -20.69 -10.28
CA LEU A 352 22.66 -19.31 -10.04
C LEU A 352 23.78 -18.45 -9.45
N GLU A 353 24.45 -18.92 -8.39
CA GLU A 353 25.59 -18.22 -7.77
C GLU A 353 26.73 -17.97 -8.77
N ALA A 354 27.04 -18.94 -9.62
CA ALA A 354 28.05 -18.79 -10.69
C ALA A 354 27.61 -17.87 -11.85
N SER A 355 26.34 -17.43 -11.89
CA SER A 355 25.79 -16.57 -12.95
C SER A 355 25.73 -15.08 -12.61
N VAL A 356 26.20 -14.68 -11.42
CA VAL A 356 26.08 -13.31 -10.90
C VAL A 356 27.40 -12.85 -10.26
N ASP A 357 27.89 -11.67 -10.66
CA ASP A 357 29.06 -11.04 -10.04
C ASP A 357 28.70 -10.44 -8.66
N GLY A 358 28.75 -11.27 -7.61
CA GLY A 358 28.55 -10.86 -6.22
C GLY A 358 27.53 -11.72 -5.46
N PRO A 359 27.14 -11.33 -4.23
CA PRO A 359 26.14 -12.06 -3.46
C PRO A 359 24.76 -11.92 -4.11
N LEU A 360 24.07 -13.04 -4.33
CA LEU A 360 22.73 -13.08 -4.93
C LEU A 360 21.72 -12.19 -4.18
N PHE A 361 21.85 -12.17 -2.85
CA PHE A 361 21.04 -11.39 -1.93
C PHE A 361 21.86 -10.91 -0.74
N TRP A 362 21.37 -9.92 -0.02
CA TRP A 362 21.88 -9.52 1.29
C TRP A 362 20.71 -9.13 2.23
N PRO A 363 20.80 -9.45 3.54
CA PRO A 363 19.80 -9.04 4.52
C PRO A 363 20.00 -7.59 4.96
N GLU A 364 18.89 -6.85 5.08
CA GLU A 364 18.81 -5.55 5.74
C GLU A 364 17.65 -5.58 6.76
N LEU A 365 17.59 -4.66 7.72
CA LEU A 365 16.44 -4.58 8.63
C LEU A 365 15.21 -4.04 7.88
N SER A 366 14.05 -4.68 8.09
CA SER A 366 12.85 -4.37 7.32
C SER A 366 12.28 -2.99 7.66
N THR A 367 12.46 -2.05 6.75
CA THR A 367 11.83 -0.73 6.77
C THR A 367 10.39 -0.75 6.26
N LEU A 368 9.86 -1.91 5.85
CA LEU A 368 8.47 -2.09 5.41
C LEU A 368 7.58 -2.52 6.57
N ASP A 369 6.41 -1.90 6.69
CA ASP A 369 5.44 -2.17 7.76
C ASP A 369 4.31 -3.06 7.23
N ASN A 370 4.00 -4.12 7.97
CA ASN A 370 2.94 -5.06 7.62
C ASN A 370 1.66 -4.79 8.47
N PRO A 371 0.45 -4.93 7.92
CA PRO A 371 -0.80 -4.84 8.70
C PRO A 371 -0.93 -5.84 9.87
N ALA A 372 -0.08 -6.88 9.91
CA ALA A 372 0.01 -7.85 11.00
C ALA A 372 1.25 -7.67 11.90
N ASP A 373 2.02 -6.58 11.76
CA ASP A 373 3.04 -6.20 12.73
C ASP A 373 2.39 -5.81 14.07
N ASN A 374 2.98 -6.24 15.20
CA ASN A 374 2.42 -6.02 16.54
C ASN A 374 3.45 -5.32 17.45
N ALA A 375 3.03 -4.23 18.10
CA ALA A 375 3.88 -3.43 18.98
C ALA A 375 4.50 -4.21 20.16
N GLU A 376 3.86 -5.28 20.63
CA GLU A 376 4.40 -6.12 21.72
C GLU A 376 5.41 -7.18 21.27
N THR A 377 5.32 -7.64 20.01
CA THR A 377 6.18 -8.72 19.47
C THR A 377 7.18 -8.24 18.41
N GLY A 378 7.14 -6.96 18.04
CA GLY A 378 7.90 -6.38 16.94
C GLY A 378 7.28 -6.64 15.57
N LYS A 379 8.03 -6.30 14.51
CA LYS A 379 7.64 -6.59 13.13
C LYS A 379 7.54 -8.10 12.91
N LEU A 380 6.47 -8.54 12.24
CA LEU A 380 6.27 -9.90 11.78
C LEU A 380 7.34 -10.32 10.75
N PHE A 381 7.91 -9.34 10.06
CA PHE A 381 9.00 -9.49 9.10
C PHE A 381 10.13 -8.51 9.46
N PRO A 382 11.00 -8.82 10.45
CA PRO A 382 12.00 -7.87 10.95
C PRO A 382 13.24 -7.75 10.04
N VAL A 383 13.46 -8.71 9.14
CA VAL A 383 14.54 -8.71 8.14
C VAL A 383 13.92 -8.70 6.75
N ALA A 384 14.44 -7.82 5.89
CA ALA A 384 14.14 -7.78 4.47
C ALA A 384 15.35 -8.31 3.69
N PHE A 385 15.10 -9.00 2.59
CA PHE A 385 16.13 -9.44 1.65
C PHE A 385 16.13 -8.54 0.42
N HIS A 386 17.30 -8.00 0.11
CA HIS A 386 17.57 -7.27 -1.11
C HIS A 386 18.30 -8.17 -2.09
N PHE A 387 17.96 -8.08 -3.37
CA PHE A 387 18.51 -8.92 -4.44
C PHE A 387 19.18 -8.09 -5.52
N VAL A 388 20.12 -8.69 -6.23
CA VAL A 388 20.83 -8.06 -7.37
C VAL A 388 19.85 -7.63 -8.47
N ASN A 389 18.82 -8.43 -8.75
CA ASN A 389 17.74 -8.09 -9.68
C ASN A 389 16.49 -8.97 -9.42
N PHE A 390 15.37 -8.67 -10.11
CA PHE A 390 14.10 -9.39 -9.95
C PHE A 390 14.16 -10.87 -10.34
N ARG A 391 14.93 -11.23 -11.38
CA ARG A 391 15.09 -12.63 -11.81
C ARG A 391 15.81 -13.45 -10.73
N VAL A 392 16.86 -12.89 -10.10
CA VAL A 392 17.57 -13.52 -8.98
C VAL A 392 16.63 -13.70 -7.78
N ALA A 393 15.89 -12.65 -7.39
CA ALA A 393 14.90 -12.71 -6.31
C ALA A 393 13.94 -13.90 -6.48
N ARG A 394 13.20 -13.90 -7.60
CA ARG A 394 12.22 -14.94 -7.96
C ARG A 394 12.78 -16.36 -7.92
N ILE A 395 14.06 -16.56 -8.23
CA ILE A 395 14.69 -17.89 -8.18
C ILE A 395 15.13 -18.26 -6.75
N CYS A 396 15.74 -17.33 -5.99
CA CYS A 396 16.11 -17.56 -4.59
C CYS A 396 14.90 -17.91 -3.71
N GLU A 397 13.77 -17.21 -3.92
CA GLU A 397 12.54 -17.40 -3.16
C GLU A 397 11.89 -18.76 -3.42
N LEU A 398 11.88 -19.19 -4.69
CA LEU A 398 11.55 -20.56 -5.07
C LEU A 398 12.48 -21.54 -4.34
N TYR A 399 13.79 -21.37 -4.45
CA TYR A 399 14.76 -22.27 -3.79
C TYR A 399 14.47 -22.44 -2.29
N TRP A 400 14.28 -21.35 -1.54
CA TRP A 400 13.97 -21.41 -0.11
C TRP A 400 12.62 -22.05 0.20
N ALA A 401 11.55 -21.73 -0.54
CA ALA A 401 10.24 -22.31 -0.32
C ALA A 401 10.25 -23.85 -0.52
N MET A 402 11.01 -24.36 -1.50
CA MET A 402 11.19 -25.80 -1.68
C MET A 402 12.00 -26.43 -0.55
N CYS A 403 13.10 -25.80 -0.10
CA CYS A 403 13.89 -26.30 1.03
C CYS A 403 13.06 -26.45 2.30
N ILE A 404 12.15 -25.51 2.60
CA ILE A 404 11.23 -25.61 3.75
C ILE A 404 10.31 -26.83 3.63
N ILE A 405 9.68 -27.02 2.45
CA ILE A 405 8.78 -28.16 2.20
C ILE A 405 9.55 -29.49 2.30
N LEU A 406 10.72 -29.59 1.65
CA LEU A 406 11.52 -30.81 1.64
C LEU A 406 12.11 -31.15 3.01
N TRP A 407 12.74 -30.20 3.71
CA TRP A 407 13.40 -30.47 4.99
C TRP A 407 12.39 -30.68 6.11
N GLY A 408 11.25 -29.97 6.09
CA GLY A 408 10.13 -30.20 7.01
C GLY A 408 9.51 -31.58 6.81
N GLY A 409 9.27 -31.97 5.55
CA GLY A 409 8.83 -33.32 5.20
C GLY A 409 9.81 -34.40 5.66
N LEU A 410 11.12 -34.23 5.39
CA LEU A 410 12.17 -35.14 5.84
C LEU A 410 12.22 -35.28 7.36
N PHE A 411 12.10 -34.18 8.12
CA PHE A 411 12.04 -34.24 9.59
C PHE A 411 10.89 -35.11 10.07
N HIS A 412 9.67 -34.90 9.57
CA HIS A 412 8.51 -35.71 9.96
C HIS A 412 8.63 -37.18 9.54
N LEU A 413 9.16 -37.46 8.34
CA LEU A 413 9.37 -38.83 7.87
C LEU A 413 10.42 -39.58 8.71
N TYR A 414 11.56 -38.95 9.02
CA TYR A 414 12.58 -39.53 9.91
C TYR A 414 12.05 -39.70 11.34
N HIS A 415 11.24 -38.76 11.85
CA HIS A 415 10.62 -38.88 13.17
C HIS A 415 9.63 -40.05 13.22
N ALA A 416 8.81 -40.23 12.19
CA ALA A 416 7.89 -41.36 12.07
C ALA A 416 8.63 -42.71 12.05
N VAL A 417 9.75 -42.80 11.32
CA VAL A 417 10.63 -43.99 11.30
C VAL A 417 11.31 -44.20 12.66
N ALA A 418 11.70 -43.14 13.38
CA ALA A 418 12.33 -43.24 14.69
C ALA A 418 11.36 -43.62 15.82
N LEU A 419 10.07 -43.30 15.68
CA LEU A 419 9.00 -43.72 16.60
C LEU A 419 8.48 -45.14 16.34
N MET A 420 8.99 -45.85 15.32
CA MET A 420 8.56 -47.23 15.07
C MET A 420 8.92 -48.16 16.24
N GLU A 421 7.87 -48.70 16.88
CA GLU A 421 7.97 -49.91 17.67
C GLU A 421 8.56 -51.07 16.81
N PRO A 422 9.22 -52.07 17.42
CA PRO A 422 9.72 -53.20 16.64
C PRO A 422 8.56 -53.85 15.89
N LEU A 423 8.68 -53.96 14.57
CA LEU A 423 7.86 -54.86 13.78
C LEU A 423 7.98 -56.26 14.38
N THR A 424 6.95 -56.70 15.10
CA THR A 424 6.80 -58.09 15.52
C THR A 424 6.74 -58.94 14.25
N PRO A 425 7.50 -60.04 14.15
CA PRO A 425 7.32 -61.00 13.07
C PRO A 425 5.84 -61.42 13.03
N ASP A 426 5.22 -61.38 11.84
CA ASP A 426 3.83 -61.80 11.72
C ASP A 426 3.76 -63.31 11.94
N GLU A 427 3.08 -63.74 13.01
CA GLU A 427 2.92 -65.16 13.35
C GLU A 427 2.11 -65.94 12.29
N ASN A 428 1.59 -65.25 11.26
CA ASN A 428 0.88 -65.83 10.11
C ASN A 428 1.72 -65.90 8.81
N GLU A 429 2.97 -65.43 8.76
CA GLU A 429 3.82 -65.71 7.59
C GLU A 429 4.24 -67.20 7.58
N PRO A 430 3.85 -67.99 6.56
CA PRO A 430 4.28 -69.38 6.47
C PRO A 430 5.80 -69.46 6.22
N PRO A 431 6.51 -70.45 6.78
CA PRO A 431 7.97 -70.50 6.74
C PRO A 431 8.49 -70.60 5.30
N ALA A 432 9.07 -69.51 4.81
CA ALA A 432 9.63 -69.41 3.46
C ALA A 432 10.77 -70.41 3.26
N VAL A 433 10.55 -71.38 2.38
CA VAL A 433 11.51 -72.45 2.06
C VAL A 433 12.77 -71.87 1.42
N ALA A 434 13.94 -72.44 1.74
CA ALA A 434 15.23 -71.98 1.25
C ALA A 434 15.31 -71.94 -0.29
N GLY A 435 15.46 -70.74 -0.84
CA GLY A 435 15.64 -70.46 -2.27
C GLY A 435 16.86 -69.55 -2.53
N PRO A 436 17.39 -69.50 -3.76
CA PRO A 436 18.66 -68.83 -4.05
C PRO A 436 18.57 -67.29 -4.06
N ARG A 437 19.71 -66.68 -3.75
CA ARG A 437 19.96 -65.23 -3.58
C ARG A 437 19.28 -64.37 -4.66
N CYS A 438 18.39 -63.49 -4.25
CA CYS A 438 18.19 -62.21 -4.93
C CYS A 438 19.16 -61.17 -4.33
N HIS A 439 19.69 -60.29 -5.17
CA HIS A 439 20.51 -59.15 -4.74
C HIS A 439 19.63 -57.92 -4.49
N ASP A 440 20.21 -56.98 -3.72
CA ASP A 440 19.77 -55.61 -3.48
C ASP A 440 18.50 -55.37 -2.65
N GLY A 441 18.42 -54.19 -2.01
CA GLY A 441 17.29 -53.74 -1.20
C GLY A 441 17.35 -54.13 0.29
N GLY A 442 16.86 -55.31 0.64
CA GLY A 442 16.31 -55.57 2.00
C GLY A 442 17.29 -55.61 3.19
N ALA A 443 18.56 -55.94 2.97
CA ALA A 443 19.46 -56.34 4.07
C ALA A 443 20.08 -55.19 4.90
N GLN A 444 19.96 -53.93 4.49
CA GLN A 444 20.72 -52.81 5.08
C GLN A 444 20.04 -52.08 6.24
N TYR A 445 18.77 -52.36 6.56
CA TYR A 445 17.96 -51.51 7.44
C TYR A 445 17.81 -51.97 8.91
N LEU A 446 18.06 -53.25 9.22
CA LEU A 446 18.08 -53.75 10.61
C LEU A 446 19.11 -53.05 11.54
N PRO A 447 20.28 -52.58 11.07
CA PRO A 447 21.20 -51.79 11.89
C PRO A 447 20.62 -50.45 12.35
N VAL A 448 19.84 -49.77 11.51
CA VAL A 448 19.34 -48.40 11.79
C VAL A 448 18.44 -48.37 13.03
N VAL A 449 17.47 -49.29 13.08
CA VAL A 449 16.54 -49.47 14.21
C VAL A 449 17.27 -49.92 15.49
N ARG A 450 18.46 -50.53 15.39
CA ARG A 450 19.30 -50.88 16.55
C ARG A 450 20.13 -49.69 17.04
N VAL A 451 20.68 -48.87 16.15
CA VAL A 451 21.47 -47.68 16.53
C VAL A 451 20.61 -46.65 17.26
N LEU A 452 19.40 -46.37 16.78
CA LEU A 452 18.46 -45.43 17.42
C LEU A 452 18.07 -45.83 18.85
N ARG A 453 18.14 -47.13 19.21
CA ARG A 453 17.90 -47.60 20.58
C ARG A 453 19.04 -47.35 21.55
N ALA A 454 20.28 -47.26 21.06
CA ALA A 454 21.46 -47.06 21.92
C ALA A 454 21.51 -45.66 22.53
N ALA A 455 20.95 -44.66 21.85
CA ALA A 455 20.98 -43.26 22.28
C ALA A 455 20.09 -42.93 23.50
N ARG A 456 19.29 -43.88 24.01
CA ARG A 456 18.25 -43.64 25.04
C ARG A 456 18.66 -43.88 26.50
N GLN A 457 19.95 -44.06 26.81
CA GLN A 457 20.43 -44.25 28.19
C GLN A 457 21.33 -43.10 28.68
N PRO A 458 20.92 -42.35 29.74
CA PRO A 458 21.75 -41.30 30.33
C PRO A 458 22.87 -41.89 31.20
N THR A 459 24.12 -41.80 30.75
CA THR A 459 25.29 -42.30 31.49
C THR A 459 25.87 -41.23 32.41
N ALA A 460 25.43 -41.22 33.67
CA ALA A 460 25.97 -40.33 34.69
C ALA A 460 27.43 -40.67 35.04
N ARG A 461 28.38 -39.81 34.66
CA ARG A 461 29.75 -39.80 35.22
C ARG A 461 30.34 -38.40 35.28
N SER A 462 30.82 -38.03 36.45
CA SER A 462 31.46 -36.74 36.71
C SER A 462 32.97 -36.82 36.52
N VAL A 463 33.57 -35.72 36.02
CA VAL A 463 35.01 -35.43 36.13
C VAL A 463 35.14 -33.99 36.61
N LYS A 464 35.92 -33.78 37.68
CA LYS A 464 36.23 -32.44 38.23
C LYS A 464 37.59 -31.99 37.73
N HIS A 465 37.75 -30.71 37.42
CA HIS A 465 39.00 -29.99 37.68
C HIS A 465 38.69 -28.60 38.26
N ARG A 466 39.64 -28.05 39.04
CA ARG A 466 39.53 -26.79 39.80
C ARG A 466 40.24 -25.64 39.09
N VAL A 467 39.81 -24.41 39.37
CA VAL A 467 40.62 -23.21 39.67
C VAL A 467 39.65 -22.13 40.27
N PRO A 468 40.09 -21.20 41.16
CA PRO A 468 39.45 -21.07 42.48
C PRO A 468 38.42 -19.96 42.67
N ALA A 469 37.91 -19.83 43.90
CA ALA A 469 36.71 -19.07 44.26
C ALA A 469 36.96 -17.81 45.12
N ALA A 470 36.02 -16.86 45.01
CA ALA A 470 35.52 -15.99 46.09
C ALA A 470 34.15 -15.43 45.65
N GLY A 471 33.11 -15.31 46.51
CA GLY A 471 32.97 -15.85 47.86
C GLY A 471 31.71 -15.32 48.57
N GLY A 472 30.69 -16.18 48.71
CA GLY A 472 29.47 -15.97 49.50
C GLY A 472 28.39 -15.04 48.91
N ASP A 473 27.11 -15.14 49.31
CA ASP A 473 26.40 -16.28 49.93
C ASP A 473 24.87 -16.09 49.79
N ILE A 474 24.13 -17.21 49.69
CA ILE A 474 22.81 -17.54 50.27
C ILE A 474 21.70 -16.43 50.19
N ASP A 475 20.53 -16.65 49.57
CA ASP A 475 19.52 -17.63 50.04
C ASP A 475 18.52 -18.12 48.95
N SER A 476 17.56 -18.99 49.31
CA SER A 476 16.76 -19.80 48.37
C SER A 476 15.23 -19.85 48.59
N GLU A 477 14.47 -19.80 47.49
CA GLU A 477 13.12 -20.39 47.27
C GLU A 477 12.79 -20.23 45.75
N GLY A 478 11.95 -21.01 45.07
CA GLY A 478 11.16 -22.20 45.43
C GLY A 478 10.17 -22.57 44.29
N VAL A 479 9.60 -23.79 44.32
CA VAL A 479 8.52 -24.32 43.43
C VAL A 479 8.90 -24.77 42.01
N SER A 480 8.31 -25.90 41.60
CA SER A 480 8.46 -26.61 40.32
C SER A 480 7.21 -26.52 39.43
N GLY A 481 7.36 -26.81 38.13
CA GLY A 481 6.23 -27.00 37.22
C GLY A 481 6.66 -27.34 35.79
N GLU A 482 6.34 -28.53 35.31
CA GLU A 482 6.52 -28.95 33.92
C GLU A 482 5.37 -28.42 33.03
N GLY A 483 5.60 -28.30 31.72
CA GLY A 483 4.59 -27.84 30.78
C GLY A 483 5.11 -27.65 29.36
N GLU A 484 5.01 -28.71 28.55
CA GLU A 484 5.23 -28.67 27.09
C GLU A 484 4.22 -27.73 26.41
N ARG A 485 4.58 -27.18 25.25
CA ARG A 485 3.72 -26.26 24.47
C ARG A 485 3.92 -26.47 22.97
N ASP A 486 2.84 -26.82 22.27
CA ASP A 486 2.79 -26.83 20.80
C ASP A 486 2.87 -25.39 20.23
N LEU A 487 3.36 -25.26 19.00
CA LEU A 487 3.46 -24.00 18.26
C LEU A 487 2.75 -24.11 16.92
N VAL A 488 1.84 -23.16 16.63
CA VAL A 488 1.19 -23.01 15.32
C VAL A 488 1.60 -21.65 14.75
N VAL A 489 2.08 -21.64 13.51
CA VAL A 489 2.64 -20.44 12.85
C VAL A 489 1.94 -20.20 11.51
N PHE A 490 1.47 -18.98 11.29
CA PHE A 490 1.05 -18.49 9.98
C PHE A 490 2.25 -17.87 9.26
N VAL A 491 2.33 -18.08 7.95
CA VAL A 491 3.35 -17.45 7.09
C VAL A 491 2.67 -16.42 6.20
N GLY A 492 3.37 -15.33 5.92
CA GLY A 492 2.93 -14.31 4.97
C GLY A 492 4.13 -13.73 4.22
N ALA A 493 3.87 -12.94 3.20
CA ALA A 493 4.90 -12.36 2.34
C ALA A 493 4.53 -10.97 1.85
N GLY A 494 5.53 -10.11 1.65
CA GLY A 494 5.36 -8.76 1.14
C GLY A 494 6.52 -8.31 0.26
N TRP A 495 6.23 -7.44 -0.71
CA TRP A 495 7.15 -6.97 -1.74
C TRP A 495 7.10 -5.45 -1.87
N ARG A 496 8.24 -4.82 -2.25
CA ARG A 496 8.22 -3.47 -2.87
C ARG A 496 9.37 -3.26 -3.85
N TRP A 497 9.12 -2.42 -4.85
CA TRP A 497 10.11 -1.98 -5.84
C TRP A 497 10.73 -0.64 -5.41
N GLY A 498 12.06 -0.55 -5.42
CA GLY A 498 12.77 0.71 -5.12
C GLY A 498 13.00 1.55 -6.39
N SER A 499 12.98 2.88 -6.25
CA SER A 499 13.34 3.82 -7.32
C SER A 499 14.86 3.81 -7.60
N GLY A 500 15.32 2.73 -8.22
CA GLY A 500 16.73 2.49 -8.55
C GLY A 500 17.04 1.11 -9.12
N GLY A 501 16.04 0.35 -9.60
CA GLY A 501 16.24 -0.99 -10.18
C GLY A 501 16.46 -2.12 -9.17
N LYS A 502 16.46 -1.82 -7.86
CA LYS A 502 16.60 -2.81 -6.78
C LYS A 502 15.24 -3.29 -6.28
N VAL A 503 15.17 -4.57 -5.93
CA VAL A 503 13.97 -5.25 -5.43
C VAL A 503 14.15 -5.59 -3.96
N CYS A 504 13.07 -5.45 -3.18
CA CYS A 504 13.03 -5.71 -1.74
C CYS A 504 11.87 -6.66 -1.40
N TRP A 505 12.17 -7.67 -0.58
CA TRP A 505 11.23 -8.72 -0.15
C TRP A 505 11.28 -8.93 1.36
N CYS A 506 10.14 -9.29 1.95
CA CYS A 506 10.01 -9.51 3.39
C CYS A 506 9.33 -10.86 3.67
N LEU A 507 10.00 -11.76 4.39
CA LEU A 507 9.50 -13.10 4.69
C LEU A 507 9.90 -13.60 6.09
N ASN A 508 8.98 -14.30 6.76
CA ASN A 508 9.22 -14.86 8.09
C ASN A 508 9.64 -16.33 7.96
N ILE A 509 10.86 -16.52 7.44
CA ILE A 509 11.59 -17.80 7.48
C ILE A 509 12.49 -17.88 8.73
N ALA A 510 12.82 -16.73 9.33
CA ALA A 510 13.83 -16.57 10.35
C ALA A 510 13.65 -17.52 11.54
N ASP A 511 12.44 -17.64 12.09
CA ASP A 511 12.18 -18.49 13.27
C ASP A 511 12.44 -19.99 13.02
N TRP A 512 12.29 -20.47 11.78
CA TRP A 512 12.49 -21.89 11.45
C TRP A 512 13.94 -22.19 11.02
N VAL A 513 14.52 -21.36 10.14
CA VAL A 513 15.86 -21.62 9.59
C VAL A 513 17.00 -21.06 10.47
N TRP A 514 16.73 -20.10 11.36
CA TRP A 514 17.78 -19.46 12.18
C TRP A 514 17.43 -19.20 13.65
N GLY A 515 16.15 -19.26 14.05
CA GLY A 515 15.69 -18.74 15.35
C GLY A 515 15.38 -19.76 16.46
N ARG A 516 14.71 -20.88 16.15
CA ARG A 516 14.19 -21.82 17.17
C ARG A 516 14.65 -23.27 17.03
N VAL A 517 15.14 -23.66 15.87
CA VAL A 517 15.92 -24.91 15.74
C VAL A 517 17.38 -24.54 15.95
N ASN A 518 17.99 -25.09 16.98
CA ASN A 518 19.44 -25.06 17.14
C ASN A 518 20.04 -26.00 16.09
N TRP A 519 20.32 -25.50 14.88
CA TRP A 519 20.80 -26.31 13.76
C TRP A 519 22.22 -26.85 13.99
N ASP A 520 23.01 -26.23 14.88
CA ASP A 520 24.26 -26.82 15.35
C ASP A 520 23.97 -28.05 16.23
N GLU A 521 23.00 -28.00 17.14
CA GLU A 521 22.63 -29.13 18.01
C GLU A 521 21.84 -30.23 17.28
N ILE A 522 20.92 -29.89 16.36
CA ILE A 522 20.32 -30.90 15.48
C ILE A 522 21.36 -31.43 14.48
N GLY A 523 22.29 -30.59 14.02
CA GLY A 523 23.43 -31.01 13.19
C GLY A 523 24.42 -31.91 13.93
N GLU A 524 24.65 -31.70 15.23
CA GLU A 524 25.47 -32.56 16.09
C GLU A 524 24.72 -33.80 16.56
N GLN A 525 23.41 -33.75 16.84
CA GLN A 525 22.60 -34.92 17.18
C GLN A 525 22.41 -35.84 15.97
N LEU A 526 22.06 -35.29 14.80
CA LEU A 526 22.06 -36.02 13.54
C LEU A 526 23.48 -36.45 13.16
N GLY A 527 24.49 -35.59 13.34
CA GLY A 527 25.90 -35.92 13.09
C GLY A 527 26.43 -37.05 13.99
N ALA A 528 25.97 -37.14 15.23
CA ALA A 528 26.26 -38.23 16.15
C ALA A 528 25.50 -39.51 15.76
N MET A 529 24.23 -39.41 15.35
CA MET A 529 23.50 -40.52 14.72
C MET A 529 24.25 -41.03 13.47
N PHE A 530 24.68 -40.13 12.57
CA PHE A 530 25.37 -40.48 11.33
C PHE A 530 26.78 -41.03 11.56
N LYS A 531 27.53 -40.55 12.57
CA LYS A 531 28.78 -41.19 13.03
C LYS A 531 28.60 -42.64 13.51
N HIS A 532 27.37 -43.04 13.85
CA HIS A 532 27.02 -44.42 14.19
C HIS A 532 26.27 -45.17 13.06
N LEU A 533 25.90 -44.51 11.96
CA LEU A 533 25.24 -45.07 10.78
C LEU A 533 26.16 -45.00 9.56
N ARG A 534 27.01 -46.03 9.37
CA ARG A 534 27.94 -46.12 8.23
C ARG A 534 27.22 -46.19 6.88
N PHE A 535 27.03 -45.03 6.25
CA PHE A 535 26.72 -44.87 4.82
C PHE A 535 27.91 -44.23 4.07
N PRO A 536 27.93 -44.18 2.73
CA PRO A 536 29.13 -43.87 1.96
C PRO A 536 29.75 -42.49 2.22
N ALA A 537 31.09 -42.42 2.14
CA ALA A 537 31.95 -41.36 2.68
C ALA A 537 31.94 -40.00 1.93
N HIS A 538 30.81 -39.60 1.32
CA HIS A 538 30.67 -38.31 0.63
C HIS A 538 30.08 -37.18 1.51
N VAL A 539 29.64 -37.50 2.73
CA VAL A 539 28.88 -36.59 3.61
C VAL A 539 29.76 -35.82 4.61
N GLU A 540 30.92 -36.34 5.01
CA GLU A 540 31.75 -35.75 6.09
C GLU A 540 32.52 -34.48 5.71
N SER A 541 32.52 -34.07 4.43
CA SER A 541 33.42 -33.02 3.91
C SER A 541 32.80 -31.63 3.69
N HIS A 542 31.51 -31.42 3.94
CA HIS A 542 30.77 -30.25 3.44
C HIS A 542 29.94 -29.48 4.49
N ILE A 543 30.47 -29.32 5.71
CA ILE A 543 29.92 -28.41 6.74
C ILE A 543 30.76 -27.11 6.76
N PRO A 544 30.18 -25.92 6.51
CA PRO A 544 30.89 -24.64 6.59
C PRO A 544 31.24 -24.23 8.04
N SER A 545 32.31 -23.45 8.20
CA SER A 545 32.69 -22.86 9.50
C SER A 545 32.14 -21.44 9.65
N PRO A 546 31.50 -21.07 10.77
CA PRO A 546 30.91 -19.75 10.96
C PRO A 546 31.97 -18.69 11.33
N ASN A 547 31.95 -17.56 10.62
CA ASN A 547 32.67 -16.35 11.03
C ASN A 547 31.79 -15.46 11.91
N LYS A 548 32.42 -14.73 12.84
CA LYS A 548 31.75 -14.20 14.05
C LYS A 548 30.74 -13.08 13.78
N ALA A 549 29.52 -13.25 14.31
CA ALA A 549 28.61 -12.18 14.72
C ALA A 549 28.11 -12.46 16.15
N THR A 550 27.86 -11.42 16.95
CA THR A 550 27.62 -11.54 18.40
C THR A 550 26.15 -11.76 18.77
N THR A 551 25.89 -12.75 19.62
CA THR A 551 24.57 -13.02 20.22
C THR A 551 24.27 -12.08 21.40
N HIS A 552 23.00 -11.70 21.57
CA HIS A 552 22.47 -11.06 22.78
C HIS A 552 21.14 -11.73 23.18
N ASN A 553 20.97 -11.98 24.48
CA ASN A 553 19.86 -12.76 25.02
C ASN A 553 18.67 -11.87 25.40
N TYR A 554 17.46 -12.26 25.02
CA TYR A 554 16.21 -11.75 25.59
C TYR A 554 15.39 -12.86 26.23
N LYS A 555 14.95 -12.63 27.47
CA LYS A 555 13.97 -13.47 28.18
C LYS A 555 12.63 -12.74 28.23
N LEU A 556 11.54 -13.44 27.94
CA LEU A 556 10.16 -12.96 28.14
C LEU A 556 9.39 -13.90 29.07
N LYS A 557 8.54 -13.33 29.94
CA LYS A 557 7.61 -14.05 30.81
C LYS A 557 6.26 -14.22 30.13
N THR A 558 5.49 -15.25 30.49
CA THR A 558 4.27 -15.66 29.78
C THR A 558 2.99 -15.48 30.59
N GLY A 559 1.91 -15.04 29.95
CA GLY A 559 0.52 -15.11 30.44
C GLY A 559 -0.25 -16.30 29.83
N ASN A 560 -1.46 -16.58 30.35
CA ASN A 560 -2.24 -17.80 30.05
C ASN A 560 -3.43 -17.57 29.11
N LEU A 561 -3.78 -18.57 28.27
CA LEU A 561 -5.17 -19.11 28.12
C LEU A 561 -5.29 -20.30 27.10
N SER A 562 -5.79 -21.45 27.60
CA SER A 562 -6.54 -22.57 26.94
C SER A 562 -6.08 -23.25 25.62
N LEU A 563 -6.24 -24.59 25.56
CA LEU A 563 -5.91 -25.49 24.43
C LEU A 563 -7.10 -25.80 23.49
N TYR A 564 -6.81 -26.28 22.27
CA TYR A 564 -7.61 -27.29 21.52
C TYR A 564 -6.71 -28.17 20.61
N SER A 565 -7.25 -29.22 20.00
CA SER A 565 -6.52 -30.45 19.57
C SER A 565 -5.98 -30.52 18.12
N HIS A 566 -5.05 -31.44 17.88
CA HIS A 566 -4.23 -31.58 16.65
C HIS A 566 -4.97 -31.82 15.31
N THR A 567 -4.41 -31.22 14.25
CA THR A 567 -4.15 -31.86 12.93
C THR A 567 -2.99 -31.07 12.28
N ILE A 568 -1.89 -31.72 11.88
CA ILE A 568 -0.72 -31.00 11.34
C ILE A 568 -0.93 -30.68 9.85
N ASN A 569 -1.16 -29.41 9.53
CA ASN A 569 -1.46 -28.95 8.17
C ASN A 569 -0.23 -28.37 7.45
N ILE A 570 0.61 -29.24 6.88
CA ILE A 570 1.80 -28.86 6.09
C ILE A 570 1.40 -28.01 4.85
N ALA A 571 0.21 -28.24 4.29
CA ALA A 571 -0.29 -27.51 3.14
C ALA A 571 -0.52 -26.01 3.40
N GLY A 572 -0.86 -25.62 4.64
CA GLY A 572 -1.13 -24.22 4.99
C GLY A 572 0.05 -23.30 4.68
N VAL A 573 1.23 -23.60 5.23
CA VAL A 573 2.47 -22.83 5.06
C VAL A 573 2.85 -22.64 3.59
N ALA A 574 2.66 -23.68 2.76
CA ALA A 574 2.96 -23.60 1.34
C ALA A 574 1.94 -22.76 0.54
N THR A 575 0.70 -22.63 1.03
CA THR A 575 -0.36 -21.86 0.35
C THR A 575 -0.03 -20.37 0.32
N ASP A 576 0.32 -19.79 1.47
CA ASP A 576 0.56 -18.35 1.62
C ASP A 576 1.84 -17.87 0.90
N LEU A 577 2.89 -18.70 0.90
CA LEU A 577 4.11 -18.47 0.11
C LEU A 577 3.82 -18.42 -1.40
N SER A 578 2.83 -19.21 -1.85
CA SER A 578 2.54 -19.39 -3.28
C SER A 578 1.84 -18.17 -3.91
N MET A 579 0.79 -17.66 -3.26
CA MET A 579 -0.04 -16.56 -3.80
C MET A 579 0.77 -15.28 -4.08
N SER A 580 1.73 -14.96 -3.21
CA SER A 580 2.55 -13.75 -3.29
C SER A 580 3.58 -13.75 -4.43
N GLY A 581 3.91 -14.91 -5.01
CA GLY A 581 4.68 -15.00 -6.25
C GLY A 581 3.81 -14.77 -7.49
N PHE A 582 2.57 -15.29 -7.49
CA PHE A 582 1.67 -15.19 -8.64
C PHE A 582 1.20 -13.75 -8.92
N ILE A 583 0.98 -12.98 -7.84
CA ILE A 583 0.65 -11.55 -7.87
C ILE A 583 1.66 -10.74 -8.73
N PHE A 584 2.95 -11.08 -8.67
CA PHE A 584 3.98 -10.36 -9.42
C PHE A 584 4.02 -10.70 -10.92
N ILE A 585 3.80 -11.98 -11.28
CA ILE A 585 3.74 -12.44 -12.68
C ILE A 585 2.52 -11.83 -13.39
N ALA A 586 1.43 -11.65 -12.66
CA ALA A 586 0.16 -11.13 -13.16
C ALA A 586 0.19 -9.63 -13.51
N ALA A 587 0.88 -8.82 -12.71
CA ALA A 587 0.45 -7.43 -12.51
C ALA A 587 1.52 -6.35 -12.81
N GLY A 588 2.79 -6.72 -12.84
CA GLY A 588 3.90 -5.78 -13.11
C GLY A 588 4.18 -4.75 -11.99
N PRO A 589 5.28 -3.98 -12.06
CA PRO A 589 5.83 -3.22 -10.93
C PRO A 589 5.01 -2.04 -10.37
N ARG A 590 3.77 -1.78 -10.84
CA ARG A 590 3.02 -0.54 -10.53
C ARG A 590 1.60 -0.70 -10.01
N THR A 591 1.03 -1.90 -10.07
CA THR A 591 -0.43 -2.11 -9.90
C THR A 591 -0.85 -2.46 -8.47
N TRP A 592 0.10 -2.75 -7.57
CA TRP A 592 -0.19 -3.23 -6.22
C TRP A 592 -0.16 -2.14 -5.14
N SER A 593 -1.32 -1.51 -4.98
CA SER A 593 -1.70 -0.76 -3.78
C SER A 593 -2.92 -1.41 -3.13
N VAL A 594 -2.65 -2.34 -2.20
CA VAL A 594 -3.62 -3.02 -1.32
C VAL A 594 -4.63 -3.96 -2.00
N VAL A 595 -4.33 -5.26 -1.94
CA VAL A 595 -5.34 -6.28 -1.63
C VAL A 595 -4.87 -7.03 -0.39
N SER A 596 -5.72 -7.14 0.63
CA SER A 596 -5.43 -7.93 1.84
C SER A 596 -5.73 -9.41 1.60
N PRO A 597 -4.97 -10.35 2.21
CA PRO A 597 -5.42 -11.73 2.37
C PRO A 597 -6.81 -11.80 3.02
N ILE A 598 -7.58 -12.84 2.68
CA ILE A 598 -8.98 -13.00 3.09
C ILE A 598 -9.02 -13.47 4.56
N GLY A 599 -9.22 -12.52 5.48
CA GLY A 599 -9.14 -12.74 6.93
C GLY A 599 -10.35 -12.22 7.71
N ARG A 600 -11.57 -12.70 7.40
CA ARG A 600 -12.76 -12.48 8.25
C ARG A 600 -13.50 -13.79 8.50
N LEU A 601 -13.22 -14.43 9.63
CA LEU A 601 -14.04 -15.50 10.21
C LEU A 601 -14.53 -15.12 11.61
N ALA A 602 -15.70 -15.63 11.96
CA ALA A 602 -16.54 -15.12 13.04
C ALA A 602 -16.01 -15.37 14.46
N SER A 603 -16.29 -14.42 15.36
CA SER A 603 -16.51 -14.68 16.79
C SER A 603 -18.00 -14.53 17.11
N GLY A 604 -18.53 -15.41 17.97
CA GLY A 604 -19.97 -15.63 18.12
C GLY A 604 -20.66 -14.76 19.18
N VAL A 605 -22.00 -14.74 19.13
CA VAL A 605 -22.89 -14.16 20.15
C VAL A 605 -22.96 -15.08 21.38
N GLY A 606 -22.89 -14.52 22.60
CA GLY A 606 -22.90 -15.27 23.87
C GLY A 606 -23.43 -14.50 25.08
N THR A 607 -24.77 -14.38 25.15
CA THR A 607 -25.66 -14.22 26.32
C THR A 607 -25.13 -13.93 27.75
N ASP A 608 -25.80 -12.98 28.41
CA ASP A 608 -26.25 -13.01 29.83
C ASP A 608 -25.23 -12.85 31.00
N THR A 609 -25.53 -12.26 32.17
CA THR A 609 -26.74 -11.57 32.72
C THR A 609 -26.43 -10.66 33.94
N THR A 610 -27.46 -9.95 34.44
CA THR A 610 -27.68 -9.44 35.83
C THR A 610 -27.34 -7.97 36.24
N ASN A 611 -28.43 -7.20 36.39
CA ASN A 611 -28.87 -6.44 37.59
C ASN A 611 -28.20 -5.15 38.13
N ALA A 612 -29.11 -4.21 38.44
CA ALA A 612 -29.09 -3.17 39.49
C ALA A 612 -28.12 -1.96 39.36
N GLY A 613 -28.49 -0.75 39.83
CA GLY A 613 -29.82 -0.36 40.31
C GLY A 613 -29.96 1.05 40.91
N ASN A 614 -30.64 1.94 40.17
CA ASN A 614 -31.64 2.94 40.61
C ASN A 614 -31.32 4.04 41.67
N SER A 615 -31.92 5.23 41.42
CA SER A 615 -32.26 6.30 42.39
C SER A 615 -31.10 7.13 42.99
N HIS A 616 -31.24 8.39 43.43
CA HIS A 616 -32.24 9.48 43.27
C HIS A 616 -31.56 10.82 43.72
N LYS A 617 -32.08 12.06 43.62
CA LYS A 617 -33.46 12.60 43.74
C LYS A 617 -33.49 14.09 43.28
N THR A 618 -34.65 14.57 42.81
CA THR A 618 -35.27 15.94 42.95
C THR A 618 -34.38 17.20 43.12
N THR A 619 -34.64 18.35 42.49
CA THR A 619 -35.93 19.02 42.12
C THR A 619 -35.61 20.17 41.10
N GLN A 620 -36.50 20.95 40.43
CA GLN A 620 -37.97 21.14 40.41
C GLN A 620 -38.40 21.79 39.06
N MET A 621 -39.71 21.90 38.80
CA MET A 621 -40.34 22.81 37.81
C MET A 621 -41.63 23.41 38.39
N PRO A 622 -42.19 24.47 37.79
CA PRO A 622 -43.32 24.31 36.85
C PRO A 622 -43.16 25.21 35.59
N GLN A 623 -43.87 25.06 34.47
CA GLN A 623 -44.92 24.14 33.98
C GLN A 623 -44.81 24.13 32.41
N ALA A 624 -45.71 23.69 31.51
CA ALA A 624 -47.04 23.04 31.40
C ALA A 624 -47.16 22.54 29.92
N GLN A 625 -48.19 21.88 29.36
CA GLN A 625 -49.15 20.81 29.71
C GLN A 625 -49.78 20.42 28.33
N THR A 626 -50.16 19.19 27.94
CA THR A 626 -50.16 17.84 28.58
C THR A 626 -50.37 16.73 27.52
N LEU A 627 -49.74 15.56 27.72
CA LEU A 627 -50.26 14.19 27.47
C LEU A 627 -50.58 13.75 26.00
N ARG A 628 -49.88 12.75 25.39
CA ARG A 628 -49.93 11.25 25.56
C ARG A 628 -51.03 10.58 24.69
N THR A 629 -50.96 9.32 24.20
CA THR A 629 -49.93 8.23 24.18
C THR A 629 -50.30 7.11 23.19
N MET A 630 -49.31 6.30 22.76
CA MET A 630 -49.44 4.85 22.38
C MET A 630 -50.31 4.54 21.13
N SER A 631 -50.39 3.30 20.60
CA SER A 631 -49.39 2.24 20.31
C SER A 631 -50.09 1.12 19.50
N ALA A 632 -49.33 0.23 18.84
CA ALA A 632 -49.76 -0.90 17.99
C ALA A 632 -50.55 -0.50 16.69
N ILE A 633 -50.31 -1.01 15.47
CA ILE A 633 -49.88 -2.31 14.89
C ILE A 633 -51.05 -3.24 14.50
N ASN A 634 -51.29 -3.35 13.18
CA ASN A 634 -52.01 -4.43 12.45
C ASN A 634 -53.52 -4.65 12.78
N ARG A 635 -54.44 -5.07 11.88
CA ARG A 635 -54.31 -5.90 10.66
C ARG A 635 -55.58 -5.82 9.76
N THR A 636 -55.43 -6.04 8.45
CA THR A 636 -56.42 -6.62 7.48
C THR A 636 -57.92 -6.21 7.43
N LEU A 637 -58.28 -5.42 6.41
CA LEU A 637 -59.21 -5.76 5.30
C LEU A 637 -60.49 -6.62 5.55
N ARG A 638 -61.71 -6.02 5.43
CA ARG A 638 -62.67 -6.19 4.27
C ARG A 638 -64.09 -5.63 4.55
N ALA A 639 -64.85 -5.43 3.45
CA ALA A 639 -66.33 -5.32 3.35
C ALA A 639 -67.00 -4.06 3.96
N ALA A 640 -68.21 -3.63 3.56
CA ALA A 640 -69.00 -3.78 2.31
C ALA A 640 -70.21 -2.80 2.32
N SER A 641 -71.08 -2.87 1.29
CA SER A 641 -72.31 -2.04 1.04
C SER A 641 -72.05 -0.56 0.71
N VAL A 642 -72.65 0.12 -0.29
CA VAL A 642 -73.93 0.01 -1.06
C VAL A 642 -75.10 0.78 -0.45
N GLN A 643 -75.38 1.97 -1.02
CA GLN A 643 -76.71 2.56 -1.11
C GLN A 643 -77.03 3.00 -2.54
N SER A 644 -77.64 2.07 -3.28
CA SER A 644 -78.82 2.23 -4.15
C SER A 644 -79.24 3.63 -4.71
N ILE A 645 -79.47 3.66 -6.05
CA ILE A 645 -80.72 4.11 -6.73
C ILE A 645 -80.96 5.65 -6.84
N ARG A 646 -81.37 6.25 -7.98
CA ARG A 646 -81.57 5.79 -9.39
C ARG A 646 -81.48 6.95 -10.43
N LEU A 647 -81.34 6.52 -11.69
CA LEU A 647 -81.58 7.18 -13.01
C LEU A 647 -82.94 7.94 -13.12
N PRO A 648 -83.26 8.79 -14.15
CA PRO A 648 -82.86 8.60 -15.58
C PRO A 648 -82.73 9.83 -16.55
N THR A 649 -82.50 9.50 -17.84
CA THR A 649 -82.90 10.19 -19.11
C THR A 649 -82.18 11.46 -19.65
N ARG A 650 -81.28 11.22 -20.62
CA ARG A 650 -81.41 11.45 -22.10
C ARG A 650 -81.63 12.89 -22.68
N ALA A 651 -80.94 13.15 -23.81
CA ALA A 651 -81.20 14.16 -24.87
C ALA A 651 -80.65 15.61 -24.62
N VAL A 652 -80.33 16.48 -25.60
CA VAL A 652 -80.16 16.36 -27.08
C VAL A 652 -79.46 17.62 -27.68
N ARG A 653 -78.69 17.50 -28.81
CA ARG A 653 -78.23 18.58 -29.74
C ARG A 653 -77.26 19.66 -29.18
N ALA A 654 -76.54 20.48 -29.97
CA ALA A 654 -76.22 20.47 -31.42
C ALA A 654 -74.99 21.39 -31.77
N GLN A 655 -74.28 21.04 -32.86
CA GLN A 655 -73.56 21.95 -33.81
C GLN A 655 -72.37 22.78 -33.25
N ALA A 656 -71.37 23.21 -34.05
CA ALA A 656 -71.20 23.18 -35.51
C ALA A 656 -69.72 22.91 -35.97
N LEU A 657 -69.57 22.42 -37.22
CA LEU A 657 -68.70 22.92 -38.32
C LEU A 657 -67.45 23.77 -37.96
N ASN A 658 -66.27 23.67 -38.60
CA ASN A 658 -65.73 23.02 -39.82
C ASN A 658 -64.17 23.01 -39.69
N ARG A 659 -63.29 22.34 -40.46
CA ARG A 659 -63.26 21.81 -41.85
C ARG A 659 -62.64 20.38 -41.92
N ILE A 660 -62.50 19.84 -43.13
CA ILE A 660 -62.24 18.41 -43.44
C ILE A 660 -61.14 18.27 -44.52
N ASN A 661 -60.36 17.17 -44.49
CA ASN A 661 -59.93 16.26 -45.59
C ASN A 661 -58.62 15.52 -45.20
N PHE A 662 -58.57 14.18 -45.08
CA PHE A 662 -58.62 13.10 -46.11
C PHE A 662 -57.34 13.05 -46.99
N THR A 663 -56.68 11.91 -47.28
CA THR A 663 -57.00 10.44 -47.21
C THR A 663 -55.88 9.63 -46.49
N ASN A 664 -56.02 8.43 -45.87
CA ASN A 664 -56.73 7.14 -46.14
C ASN A 664 -55.90 6.13 -47.02
N PRO A 665 -56.05 4.78 -46.93
CA PRO A 665 -55.76 3.89 -45.78
C PRO A 665 -54.99 2.57 -46.13
N ALA A 666 -54.60 1.78 -45.11
CA ALA A 666 -54.37 0.32 -45.21
C ALA A 666 -54.75 -0.37 -43.87
N ILE A 667 -55.38 -1.55 -43.89
CA ILE A 667 -56.25 -2.05 -42.80
C ILE A 667 -56.12 -3.58 -42.59
N ARG A 668 -56.34 -4.05 -41.34
CA ARG A 668 -56.29 -5.45 -40.82
C ARG A 668 -54.86 -6.00 -40.63
N THR A 669 -54.60 -7.05 -39.84
CA THR A 669 -55.49 -8.13 -39.32
C THR A 669 -55.16 -8.52 -37.86
N SER A 670 -55.99 -9.40 -37.27
CA SER A 670 -55.79 -10.15 -36.01
C SER A 670 -54.56 -11.09 -36.03
N ALA A 671 -54.06 -11.66 -34.93
CA ALA A 671 -54.73 -12.03 -33.66
C ALA A 671 -53.78 -12.01 -32.44
N ALA A 672 -54.32 -12.23 -31.24
CA ALA A 672 -53.59 -12.13 -29.96
C ALA A 672 -53.18 -13.49 -29.37
N LEU A 673 -52.09 -13.49 -28.61
CA LEU A 673 -51.90 -14.37 -27.45
C LEU A 673 -51.28 -13.55 -26.31
N ARG A 674 -51.77 -13.76 -25.07
CA ARG A 674 -51.29 -13.06 -23.88
C ARG A 674 -50.46 -14.02 -23.02
N THR A 675 -49.33 -13.54 -22.51
CA THR A 675 -48.74 -14.04 -21.25
C THR A 675 -48.40 -12.84 -20.37
N SER A 676 -48.57 -13.01 -19.05
CA SER A 676 -48.50 -11.91 -18.09
C SER A 676 -47.12 -11.78 -17.45
N SER A 677 -46.49 -10.61 -17.57
CA SER A 677 -45.45 -10.18 -16.63
C SER A 677 -46.12 -9.50 -15.43
N PHE A 678 -45.95 -10.08 -14.24
CA PHE A 678 -46.14 -9.34 -12.99
C PHE A 678 -45.07 -8.24 -12.92
N SER A 679 -45.47 -7.02 -12.56
CA SER A 679 -44.54 -5.92 -12.26
C SER A 679 -45.00 -5.22 -10.99
N THR A 680 -44.07 -5.08 -10.04
CA THR A 680 -44.28 -4.49 -8.72
C THR A 680 -43.51 -3.16 -8.54
N MET A 681 -43.14 -2.52 -9.64
CA MET A 681 -42.52 -1.19 -9.63
C MET A 681 -43.54 -0.10 -9.92
N SER A 682 -43.61 0.88 -9.01
CA SER A 682 -44.43 2.08 -9.11
C SER A 682 -44.09 2.91 -10.34
N LYS A 683 -45.07 3.64 -10.89
CA LYS A 683 -44.81 4.65 -11.92
C LYS A 683 -43.94 5.78 -11.34
N LEU A 684 -42.66 5.80 -11.68
CA LEU A 684 -41.83 6.99 -11.52
C LEU A 684 -42.39 8.11 -12.41
N GLN A 685 -42.79 9.22 -11.80
CA GLN A 685 -43.11 10.45 -12.53
C GLN A 685 -41.80 11.12 -12.94
N SER A 686 -41.40 10.94 -14.20
CA SER A 686 -40.27 11.67 -14.78
C SER A 686 -40.65 13.11 -15.10
N GLY A 687 -40.77 13.94 -14.07
CA GLY A 687 -40.60 15.38 -14.25
C GLY A 687 -39.16 15.63 -14.68
N ALA A 688 -38.96 16.33 -15.80
CA ALA A 688 -37.63 16.81 -16.15
C ALA A 688 -37.19 17.83 -15.08
N PRO A 689 -35.95 17.77 -14.57
CA PRO A 689 -35.46 18.84 -13.70
C PRO A 689 -35.47 20.17 -14.47
N PRO A 690 -35.69 21.31 -13.79
CA PRO A 690 -35.56 22.61 -14.42
C PRO A 690 -34.14 22.82 -14.97
N ALA A 691 -33.99 23.76 -15.90
CA ALA A 691 -32.68 24.12 -16.45
C ALA A 691 -31.66 24.39 -15.32
N PRO A 692 -30.40 23.99 -15.47
CA PRO A 692 -29.42 24.07 -14.39
C PRO A 692 -29.17 25.53 -14.00
N VAL A 693 -29.74 25.93 -12.86
CA VAL A 693 -29.32 27.12 -12.13
C VAL A 693 -27.83 26.97 -11.85
N ALA A 694 -27.04 28.01 -12.10
CA ALA A 694 -25.63 28.02 -11.77
C ALA A 694 -25.49 27.75 -10.25
N ARG A 695 -24.87 26.62 -9.89
CA ARG A 695 -24.68 26.28 -8.48
C ARG A 695 -23.73 27.31 -7.87
N GLU A 696 -24.18 27.94 -6.80
CA GLU A 696 -23.33 28.86 -6.06
C GLU A 696 -22.21 28.11 -5.34
N TYR A 697 -21.11 28.82 -5.07
CA TYR A 697 -20.05 28.32 -4.20
C TYR A 697 -20.55 28.12 -2.76
N ASP A 698 -20.05 27.09 -2.11
CA ASP A 698 -20.16 26.89 -0.67
C ASP A 698 -19.74 28.19 0.08
N PRO A 699 -20.49 28.66 1.09
CA PRO A 699 -20.23 29.93 1.77
C PRO A 699 -18.78 30.10 2.23
N GLU A 700 -18.21 29.05 2.80
CA GLU A 700 -16.86 29.01 3.34
C GLU A 700 -15.79 29.34 2.27
N ILE A 701 -16.07 29.02 1.00
CA ILE A 701 -15.18 29.31 -0.14
C ILE A 701 -15.37 30.75 -0.63
N LYS A 702 -16.62 31.26 -0.64
CA LYS A 702 -16.90 32.67 -0.92
C LYS A 702 -16.24 33.58 0.11
N ASP A 703 -16.34 33.22 1.39
CA ASP A 703 -15.81 34.01 2.50
C ASP A 703 -14.28 34.09 2.45
N ILE A 704 -13.59 32.99 2.12
CA ILE A 704 -12.13 32.98 1.88
C ILE A 704 -11.75 33.87 0.69
N ALA A 705 -12.45 33.74 -0.44
CA ALA A 705 -12.14 34.51 -1.64
C ALA A 705 -12.37 36.02 -1.43
N SER A 706 -13.51 36.38 -0.83
CA SER A 706 -13.88 37.76 -0.52
C SER A 706 -12.95 38.37 0.53
N PHE A 707 -12.57 37.64 1.58
CA PHE A 707 -11.59 38.12 2.57
C PHE A 707 -10.24 38.49 1.92
N VAL A 708 -9.71 37.63 1.05
CA VAL A 708 -8.42 37.89 0.40
C VAL A 708 -8.46 39.16 -0.45
N HIS A 709 -9.52 39.32 -1.27
CA HIS A 709 -9.68 40.46 -2.16
C HIS A 709 -10.09 41.74 -1.47
N ASN A 710 -11.19 41.70 -0.71
CA ASN A 710 -11.99 42.86 -0.30
C ASN A 710 -11.70 43.37 1.12
N THR A 711 -11.15 42.54 2.02
CA THR A 711 -10.82 42.95 3.39
C THR A 711 -9.43 43.60 3.44
N PRO A 712 -9.28 44.88 3.86
CA PRO A 712 -7.98 45.47 4.15
C PRO A 712 -7.40 44.92 5.46
N ILE A 713 -6.09 45.06 5.65
CA ILE A 713 -5.41 44.72 6.91
C ILE A 713 -4.93 46.01 7.56
N ASP A 714 -5.71 46.51 8.52
CA ASP A 714 -5.48 47.81 9.18
C ASP A 714 -4.85 47.67 10.57
N SER A 715 -4.13 46.57 10.84
CA SER A 715 -3.50 46.25 12.12
C SER A 715 -1.98 46.40 12.07
N ASP A 716 -1.46 47.44 12.72
CA ASP A 716 -0.02 47.65 12.90
C ASP A 716 0.65 46.53 13.71
N LEU A 717 -0.06 45.92 14.68
CA LEU A 717 0.43 44.77 15.44
C LEU A 717 0.59 43.54 14.55
N ALA A 718 -0.32 43.34 13.59
CA ALA A 718 -0.23 42.26 12.62
C ALA A 718 0.97 42.47 11.67
N PHE A 719 1.21 43.69 11.17
CA PHE A 719 2.38 43.98 10.34
C PHE A 719 3.71 43.89 11.09
N ASP A 720 3.80 44.39 12.33
CA ASP A 720 5.01 44.24 13.15
C ASP A 720 5.28 42.77 13.44
N THR A 721 4.27 42.00 13.82
CA THR A 721 4.43 40.56 14.08
C THR A 721 4.76 39.79 12.80
N ALA A 722 4.13 40.11 11.67
CA ALA A 722 4.44 39.50 10.37
C ALA A 722 5.88 39.76 9.94
N ARG A 723 6.43 40.95 10.19
CA ARG A 723 7.86 41.25 9.98
C ARG A 723 8.76 40.33 10.79
N PHE A 724 8.46 40.11 12.09
CA PHE A 724 9.23 39.16 12.90
C PHE A 724 9.06 37.71 12.42
N VAL A 725 7.84 37.28 12.01
CA VAL A 725 7.62 35.93 11.44
C VAL A 725 8.45 35.77 10.15
N PHE A 726 8.45 36.77 9.26
CA PHE A 726 9.17 36.74 8.00
C PHE A 726 10.68 36.56 8.20
N LEU A 727 11.28 37.30 9.12
CA LEU A 727 12.69 37.15 9.49
C LEU A 727 12.97 35.79 10.13
N ASP A 728 12.21 35.39 11.15
CA ASP A 728 12.37 34.11 11.86
C ASP A 728 12.29 32.91 10.89
N THR A 729 11.29 32.93 10.02
CA THR A 729 11.00 31.87 9.03
C THR A 729 12.14 31.75 8.00
N LEU A 730 12.64 32.88 7.48
CA LEU A 730 13.81 32.88 6.58
C LEU A 730 15.08 32.38 7.29
N GLY A 731 15.29 32.76 8.55
CA GLY A 731 16.37 32.22 9.37
C GLY A 731 16.26 30.70 9.56
N CYS A 732 15.08 30.19 9.91
CA CYS A 732 14.83 28.75 10.04
C CYS A 732 15.08 27.99 8.73
N GLY A 733 14.75 28.59 7.58
CA GLY A 733 15.04 28.00 6.27
C GLY A 733 16.55 27.86 5.98
N LEU A 734 17.33 28.89 6.33
CA LEU A 734 18.79 28.85 6.17
C LEU A 734 19.45 27.82 7.09
N GLU A 735 19.08 27.80 8.38
CA GLU A 735 19.57 26.78 9.32
C GLU A 735 19.18 25.36 8.85
N GLY A 736 18.01 25.19 8.22
CA GLY A 736 17.60 23.94 7.56
C GLY A 736 18.56 23.43 6.48
N LEU A 737 19.21 24.32 5.71
CA LEU A 737 20.22 23.94 4.71
C LEU A 737 21.44 23.25 5.34
N ARG A 738 21.72 23.44 6.64
CA ARG A 738 22.86 22.78 7.30
C ARG A 738 22.67 21.27 7.47
N PHE A 739 21.46 20.76 7.18
CA PHE A 739 21.09 19.36 7.35
C PHE A 739 20.96 18.69 5.98
N LYS A 740 21.84 17.73 5.68
CA LYS A 740 21.84 16.97 4.41
C LYS A 740 20.52 16.27 4.09
N GLU A 741 19.77 15.92 5.12
CA GLU A 741 18.43 15.32 4.98
C GLU A 741 17.41 16.30 4.39
N CYS A 742 17.58 17.61 4.59
CA CYS A 742 16.85 18.66 3.91
C CYS A 742 17.38 18.85 2.49
N THR A 743 18.70 19.11 2.36
CA THR A 743 19.28 19.59 1.10
C THR A 743 19.21 18.60 -0.04
N LYS A 744 19.22 17.29 0.25
CA LYS A 744 19.00 16.23 -0.75
C LYS A 744 17.63 16.21 -1.42
N LEU A 745 16.68 17.03 -0.96
CA LEU A 745 15.34 17.19 -1.54
C LEU A 745 15.19 18.53 -2.31
N LEU A 746 16.20 19.40 -2.26
CA LEU A 746 16.19 20.72 -2.87
C LEU A 746 16.78 20.68 -4.29
N GLY A 747 16.71 21.82 -4.98
CA GLY A 747 17.23 21.97 -6.34
C GLY A 747 16.20 21.69 -7.43
N PRO A 748 16.64 21.66 -8.70
CA PRO A 748 15.79 21.33 -9.84
C PRO A 748 15.52 19.83 -9.94
N ILE A 749 14.33 19.45 -10.44
CA ILE A 749 13.96 18.03 -10.64
C ILE A 749 14.90 17.33 -11.66
N VAL A 750 15.50 18.09 -12.57
CA VAL A 750 16.54 17.64 -13.50
C VAL A 750 17.72 18.60 -13.40
N GLU A 751 18.91 18.07 -13.12
CA GLU A 751 20.12 18.88 -12.98
C GLU A 751 20.44 19.71 -14.23
N GLY A 752 20.94 20.93 -14.01
CA GLY A 752 21.19 21.90 -15.08
C GLY A 752 19.95 22.53 -15.72
N THR A 753 18.74 22.33 -15.16
CA THR A 753 17.54 23.06 -15.63
C THR A 753 17.70 24.57 -15.45
N VAL A 754 17.50 25.33 -16.54
CA VAL A 754 17.51 26.80 -16.52
C VAL A 754 16.09 27.33 -16.64
N VAL A 755 15.65 28.16 -15.69
CA VAL A 755 14.32 28.78 -15.71
C VAL A 755 14.43 30.30 -15.87
N PRO A 756 14.15 30.85 -17.07
CA PRO A 756 14.19 32.30 -17.30
C PRO A 756 13.25 33.07 -16.37
N ASN A 757 13.79 34.07 -15.68
CA ASN A 757 13.08 34.87 -14.67
C ASN A 757 12.47 34.06 -13.52
N GLY A 758 12.89 32.80 -13.34
CA GLY A 758 12.42 31.93 -12.27
C GLY A 758 12.71 32.53 -10.88
N PRO A 759 11.90 32.24 -9.87
CA PRO A 759 12.22 32.63 -8.50
C PRO A 759 13.46 31.90 -7.97
N LYS A 760 14.17 32.54 -7.05
CA LYS A 760 15.40 32.02 -6.44
C LYS A 760 15.16 31.50 -5.03
N VAL A 761 15.91 30.46 -4.63
CA VAL A 761 15.81 29.87 -3.29
C VAL A 761 16.89 30.47 -2.37
N PRO A 762 16.53 31.15 -1.25
CA PRO A 762 17.49 31.77 -0.32
C PRO A 762 18.58 30.80 0.18
N GLY A 763 19.81 31.28 0.32
CA GLY A 763 20.96 30.47 0.79
C GLY A 763 21.51 29.46 -0.23
N THR A 764 20.99 29.48 -1.47
CA THR A 764 21.40 28.61 -2.58
C THR A 764 21.73 29.42 -3.83
N ASN A 765 22.16 28.73 -4.89
CA ASN A 765 22.28 29.26 -6.25
C ASN A 765 21.07 28.90 -7.15
N PHE A 766 20.07 28.19 -6.62
CA PHE A 766 18.98 27.65 -7.41
C PHE A 766 18.02 28.74 -7.90
N GLN A 767 17.76 28.73 -9.21
CA GLN A 767 16.71 29.49 -9.87
C GLN A 767 15.75 28.52 -10.56
N LEU A 768 14.54 28.39 -10.01
CA LEU A 768 13.60 27.31 -10.31
C LEU A 768 12.31 27.87 -10.93
N ASP A 769 11.36 27.00 -11.29
CA ASP A 769 10.00 27.40 -11.58
C ASP A 769 9.23 27.72 -10.27
N PRO A 770 8.16 28.51 -10.29
CA PRO A 770 7.45 28.91 -9.07
C PRO A 770 6.77 27.75 -8.33
N VAL A 771 6.52 26.60 -8.98
CA VAL A 771 5.97 25.41 -8.32
C VAL A 771 7.08 24.72 -7.52
N ASN A 772 8.23 24.44 -8.13
CA ASN A 772 9.34 23.79 -7.43
C ASN A 772 10.06 24.71 -6.44
N ALA A 773 10.13 26.02 -6.69
CA ALA A 773 10.62 26.99 -5.70
C ALA A 773 9.74 27.02 -4.43
N ALA A 774 8.41 26.92 -4.59
CA ALA A 774 7.50 26.85 -3.45
C ALA A 774 7.68 25.58 -2.61
N PHE A 775 8.03 24.45 -3.25
CA PHE A 775 8.48 23.26 -2.53
C PHE A 775 9.77 23.52 -1.75
N ASN A 776 10.80 24.01 -2.44
CA ASN A 776 12.13 24.21 -1.88
C ASN A 776 12.10 25.13 -0.65
N ILE A 777 11.50 26.30 -0.78
CA ILE A 777 11.38 27.28 0.31
C ILE A 777 10.52 26.71 1.44
N GLY A 778 9.35 26.14 1.13
CA GLY A 778 8.44 25.56 2.13
C GLY A 778 9.02 24.37 2.90
N ALA A 779 9.85 23.54 2.25
CA ALA A 779 10.53 22.41 2.88
C ALA A 779 11.68 22.87 3.78
N MET A 780 12.47 23.88 3.36
CA MET A 780 13.52 24.47 4.18
C MET A 780 12.97 25.11 5.46
N ILE A 781 12.02 26.04 5.34
CA ILE A 781 11.55 26.88 6.47
C ILE A 781 10.90 26.05 7.59
N ARG A 782 10.25 24.94 7.21
CA ARG A 782 9.59 24.01 8.13
C ARG A 782 10.53 22.90 8.64
N TRP A 783 11.74 22.76 8.08
CA TRP A 783 12.51 21.53 8.18
C TRP A 783 12.77 21.07 9.63
N LEU A 784 13.28 22.00 10.42
CA LEU A 784 13.75 21.77 11.80
C LEU A 784 12.66 21.96 12.85
N ASP A 785 11.40 22.08 12.44
CA ASP A 785 10.29 22.34 13.36
C ASP A 785 10.52 23.59 14.22
N TYR A 786 11.23 24.60 13.70
CA TYR A 786 11.73 25.75 14.48
C TYR A 786 11.10 27.10 14.06
N ASN A 787 10.21 27.09 13.06
CA ASN A 787 9.42 28.23 12.62
C ASN A 787 8.24 28.51 13.58
N ASP A 788 7.27 29.33 13.16
CA ASP A 788 6.11 29.70 13.96
C ASP A 788 5.16 28.52 14.28
N CYS A 789 4.16 28.76 15.10
CA CYS A 789 3.13 27.77 15.41
C CYS A 789 1.79 28.43 15.74
N TRP A 790 0.71 27.70 15.45
CA TRP A 790 -0.66 28.00 15.84
C TRP A 790 -1.31 26.75 16.43
N LEU A 791 -1.87 26.88 17.63
CA LEU A 791 -2.43 25.78 18.41
C LEU A 791 -3.91 26.01 18.69
N ALA A 792 -4.77 25.13 18.20
CA ALA A 792 -6.22 25.17 18.42
C ALA A 792 -6.83 23.75 18.33
N ALA A 793 -8.04 23.59 17.79
CA ALA A 793 -8.63 22.26 17.53
C ALA A 793 -7.82 21.47 16.46
N GLU A 794 -7.16 22.20 15.56
CA GLU A 794 -6.02 21.73 14.78
C GLU A 794 -4.74 22.48 15.17
N TRP A 795 -3.58 21.84 14.98
CA TRP A 795 -2.26 22.46 15.15
C TRP A 795 -1.64 22.73 13.78
N GLY A 796 -0.85 23.79 13.62
CA GLY A 796 -0.11 24.03 12.38
C GLY A 796 0.94 25.12 12.49
N HIS A 797 1.60 25.44 11.37
CA HIS A 797 2.66 26.44 11.28
C HIS A 797 2.32 27.37 10.12
N PRO A 798 1.59 28.48 10.34
CA PRO A 798 1.07 29.26 9.22
C PRO A 798 2.17 30.01 8.45
N SER A 799 3.37 30.16 9.01
CA SER A 799 4.57 30.58 8.26
C SER A 799 4.94 29.66 7.09
N ASP A 800 4.51 28.39 7.09
CA ASP A 800 4.76 27.45 5.98
C ASP A 800 4.29 28.02 4.62
N ASN A 801 3.19 28.79 4.61
CA ASN A 801 2.65 29.44 3.41
C ASN A 801 3.63 30.41 2.75
N LEU A 802 4.67 30.88 3.46
CA LEU A 802 5.73 31.71 2.89
C LEU A 802 6.45 31.00 1.72
N GLY A 803 6.46 29.66 1.69
CA GLY A 803 6.96 28.90 0.54
C GLY A 803 6.26 29.29 -0.77
N ALA A 804 4.93 29.23 -0.80
CA ALA A 804 4.14 29.62 -1.96
C ALA A 804 4.15 31.14 -2.20
N ILE A 805 4.01 31.95 -1.14
CA ILE A 805 3.96 33.42 -1.24
C ILE A 805 5.26 33.99 -1.82
N LEU A 806 6.42 33.60 -1.26
CA LEU A 806 7.72 34.14 -1.66
C LEU A 806 8.10 33.71 -3.07
N ALA A 807 7.91 32.43 -3.41
CA ALA A 807 8.16 31.91 -4.76
C ALA A 807 7.33 32.64 -5.82
N VAL A 808 6.04 32.90 -5.56
CA VAL A 808 5.16 33.61 -6.51
C VAL A 808 5.48 35.10 -6.57
N ALA A 809 5.73 35.77 -5.45
CA ALA A 809 6.03 37.21 -5.41
C ALA A 809 7.37 37.55 -6.09
N ASP A 810 8.40 36.74 -5.86
CA ASP A 810 9.71 36.83 -6.52
C ASP A 810 9.60 36.58 -8.03
N TRP A 811 8.86 35.53 -8.44
CA TRP A 811 8.61 35.20 -9.83
C TRP A 811 7.90 36.31 -10.61
N ILE A 812 6.83 36.89 -10.05
CA ILE A 812 6.07 37.99 -10.64
C ILE A 812 7.02 39.18 -10.87
N SER A 813 7.77 39.57 -9.83
CA SER A 813 8.64 40.74 -9.87
C SER A 813 9.75 40.60 -10.91
N ARG A 814 10.48 39.48 -10.92
CA ARG A 814 11.53 39.19 -11.93
C ARG A 814 10.96 39.15 -13.34
N THR A 815 9.81 38.50 -13.54
CA THR A 815 9.15 38.40 -14.85
C THR A 815 8.72 39.77 -15.36
N ASN A 816 8.20 40.64 -14.49
CA ASN A 816 7.74 41.97 -14.87
C ASN A 816 8.91 42.93 -15.15
N ARG A 817 10.03 42.86 -14.41
CA ARG A 817 11.26 43.60 -14.77
C ARG A 817 11.82 43.18 -16.13
N ALA A 818 11.64 41.92 -16.53
CA ALA A 818 11.99 41.41 -17.85
C ALA A 818 10.96 41.76 -18.96
N GLY A 819 10.00 42.66 -18.70
CA GLY A 819 8.99 43.08 -19.66
C GLY A 819 7.73 42.21 -19.71
N GLY A 820 7.55 41.31 -18.74
CA GLY A 820 6.32 40.52 -18.55
C GLY A 820 5.18 41.32 -17.91
N ASN A 821 4.04 40.64 -17.73
CA ASN A 821 2.81 41.24 -17.18
C ASN A 821 2.03 40.23 -16.32
N LEU A 822 2.69 39.61 -15.34
CA LEU A 822 2.05 38.80 -14.29
C LEU A 822 1.55 39.72 -13.16
N GLY A 823 0.50 39.34 -12.41
CA GLY A 823 0.08 40.13 -11.24
C GLY A 823 -0.24 41.60 -11.56
N ASN A 824 -0.85 41.86 -12.73
CA ASN A 824 -1.11 43.20 -13.28
C ASN A 824 0.16 44.05 -13.55
N GLY A 825 1.30 43.41 -13.81
CA GLY A 825 2.55 44.09 -14.21
C GLY A 825 3.30 44.75 -13.06
N LYS A 826 2.85 44.53 -11.82
CA LYS A 826 3.42 45.15 -10.62
C LYS A 826 4.74 44.48 -10.19
N ILE A 827 5.67 45.29 -9.66
CA ILE A 827 6.79 44.78 -8.86
C ILE A 827 6.31 44.67 -7.41
N ILE A 828 6.35 43.47 -6.85
CA ILE A 828 5.78 43.17 -5.54
C ILE A 828 6.71 43.67 -4.44
N THR A 829 6.17 44.37 -3.45
CA THR A 829 6.91 44.85 -2.28
C THR A 829 6.92 43.83 -1.14
N VAL A 830 7.89 43.92 -0.23
CA VAL A 830 7.89 43.09 0.99
C VAL A 830 6.61 43.34 1.82
N LYS A 831 6.07 44.58 1.86
CA LYS A 831 4.79 44.86 2.53
C LYS A 831 3.63 44.00 2.01
N GLU A 832 3.58 43.72 0.71
CA GLU A 832 2.55 42.86 0.10
C GLU A 832 2.77 41.37 0.43
N VAL A 833 4.02 40.94 0.57
CA VAL A 833 4.34 39.62 1.13
C VAL A 833 3.86 39.53 2.58
N LEU A 834 4.03 40.59 3.39
CA LEU A 834 3.50 40.63 4.76
C LEU A 834 1.96 40.63 4.81
N GLU A 835 1.25 41.36 3.93
CA GLU A 835 -0.23 41.26 3.83
C GLU A 835 -0.66 39.84 3.45
N ALA A 836 0.00 39.22 2.45
CA ALA A 836 -0.28 37.86 2.03
C ALA A 836 0.00 36.83 3.14
N MET A 837 1.05 37.02 3.94
CA MET A 837 1.30 36.22 5.14
C MET A 837 0.17 36.39 6.16
N ILE A 838 -0.20 37.62 6.55
CA ILE A 838 -1.29 37.86 7.51
C ILE A 838 -2.59 37.19 7.07
N LYS A 839 -2.92 37.26 5.77
CA LYS A 839 -4.11 36.61 5.22
C LYS A 839 -4.02 35.08 5.17
N ALA A 840 -2.85 34.52 4.88
CA ALA A 840 -2.65 33.07 4.93
C ALA A 840 -2.73 32.54 6.36
N HIS A 841 -2.10 33.23 7.32
CA HIS A 841 -2.22 33.00 8.76
C HIS A 841 -3.69 33.00 9.19
N GLU A 842 -4.46 34.01 8.80
CA GLU A 842 -5.86 34.12 9.20
C GLU A 842 -6.73 33.00 8.64
N ILE A 843 -6.59 32.64 7.35
CA ILE A 843 -7.37 31.55 6.73
C ILE A 843 -7.06 30.21 7.42
N GLN A 844 -5.78 29.86 7.51
CA GLN A 844 -5.34 28.59 8.13
C GLN A 844 -5.71 28.54 9.61
N GLY A 845 -5.44 29.62 10.36
CA GLY A 845 -5.66 29.64 11.80
C GLY A 845 -7.12 29.70 12.20
N CYS A 846 -7.97 30.44 11.47
CA CYS A 846 -9.41 30.48 11.74
C CYS A 846 -10.11 29.18 11.34
N LEU A 847 -9.69 28.50 10.27
CA LEU A 847 -10.14 27.13 10.00
C LEU A 847 -9.70 26.19 11.14
N ALA A 848 -8.45 26.28 11.61
CA ALA A 848 -7.94 25.45 12.70
C ALA A 848 -8.61 25.70 14.08
N LEU A 849 -9.33 26.81 14.27
CA LEU A 849 -9.91 27.19 15.58
C LEU A 849 -10.82 26.11 16.15
N LEU A 850 -11.81 25.66 15.36
CA LEU A 850 -12.79 24.64 15.77
C LEU A 850 -12.70 23.34 14.93
N ASN A 851 -12.08 23.39 13.75
CA ASN A 851 -12.10 22.28 12.80
C ASN A 851 -10.83 21.42 12.91
N SER A 852 -10.99 20.20 13.41
CA SER A 852 -9.91 19.27 13.71
C SER A 852 -9.78 18.20 12.62
N TYR A 853 -8.76 18.32 11.78
CA TYR A 853 -8.44 17.40 10.68
C TYR A 853 -7.73 16.15 11.23
N ASN A 854 -6.94 16.30 12.29
CA ASN A 854 -6.32 15.20 13.02
C ASN A 854 -7.36 14.22 13.61
N LYS A 855 -8.53 14.70 14.06
CA LYS A 855 -9.67 13.85 14.51
C LYS A 855 -10.39 13.12 13.37
N VAL A 856 -10.04 13.36 12.11
CA VAL A 856 -10.46 12.58 10.93
C VAL A 856 -9.30 11.90 10.19
N GLY A 857 -8.06 11.99 10.70
CA GLY A 857 -6.87 11.33 10.16
C GLY A 857 -6.10 12.10 9.08
N LEU A 858 -6.60 13.26 8.67
CA LEU A 858 -5.98 14.15 7.68
C LEU A 858 -5.00 15.12 8.32
N ASP A 859 -3.97 15.53 7.57
CA ASP A 859 -2.95 16.45 8.07
C ASP A 859 -3.27 17.93 7.83
N HIS A 860 -2.80 18.78 8.74
CA HIS A 860 -3.04 20.23 8.72
C HIS A 860 -2.53 20.94 7.46
N VAL A 861 -1.67 20.30 6.66
CA VAL A 861 -1.17 20.87 5.40
C VAL A 861 -2.27 21.01 4.33
N VAL A 862 -3.47 20.45 4.53
CA VAL A 862 -4.68 20.88 3.79
C VAL A 862 -4.95 22.38 3.96
N LEU A 863 -4.75 22.92 5.17
CA LEU A 863 -4.96 24.34 5.47
C LEU A 863 -3.87 25.21 4.85
N VAL A 864 -2.61 24.74 4.85
CA VAL A 864 -1.50 25.38 4.10
C VAL A 864 -1.84 25.43 2.61
N LYS A 865 -2.30 24.31 2.03
CA LYS A 865 -2.70 24.22 0.62
C LYS A 865 -3.81 25.23 0.29
N VAL A 866 -4.87 25.30 1.12
CA VAL A 866 -6.02 26.19 0.94
C VAL A 866 -5.64 27.67 1.12
N ALA A 867 -4.94 28.01 2.20
CA ALA A 867 -4.52 29.38 2.50
C ALA A 867 -3.54 29.92 1.45
N SER A 868 -2.51 29.16 1.11
CA SER A 868 -1.58 29.48 0.01
C SER A 868 -2.32 29.68 -1.30
N THR A 869 -3.22 28.77 -1.69
CA THR A 869 -4.01 28.86 -2.94
C THR A 869 -4.81 30.15 -3.01
N ALA A 870 -5.44 30.57 -1.90
CA ALA A 870 -6.23 31.78 -1.83
C ALA A 870 -5.36 33.04 -2.03
N VAL A 871 -4.26 33.20 -1.26
CA VAL A 871 -3.46 34.43 -1.30
C VAL A 871 -2.65 34.58 -2.58
N ILE A 872 -2.06 33.50 -3.11
CA ILE A 872 -1.28 33.57 -4.36
C ILE A 872 -2.16 33.79 -5.60
N SER A 873 -3.45 33.44 -5.54
CA SER A 873 -4.42 33.80 -6.59
C SER A 873 -4.53 35.33 -6.73
N LYS A 874 -4.65 36.06 -5.62
CA LYS A 874 -4.67 37.53 -5.63
C LYS A 874 -3.34 38.11 -6.11
N LEU A 875 -2.19 37.59 -5.65
CA LEU A 875 -0.87 38.04 -6.12
C LEU A 875 -0.71 37.88 -7.64
N LEU A 876 -1.19 36.78 -8.21
CA LEU A 876 -1.16 36.53 -9.66
C LEU A 876 -2.22 37.33 -10.46
N GLY A 877 -3.08 38.10 -9.79
CA GLY A 877 -4.09 38.95 -10.43
C GLY A 877 -5.38 38.22 -10.84
N LEU A 878 -5.65 37.03 -10.28
CA LEU A 878 -6.91 36.32 -10.50
C LEU A 878 -8.06 37.07 -9.81
N SER A 879 -9.23 37.09 -10.43
CA SER A 879 -10.45 37.65 -9.83
C SER A 879 -10.91 36.90 -8.57
N GLU A 880 -11.80 37.50 -7.78
CA GLU A 880 -12.44 36.84 -6.62
C GLU A 880 -13.10 35.52 -7.02
N LYS A 881 -13.83 35.48 -8.15
CA LYS A 881 -14.42 34.24 -8.68
C LYS A 881 -13.35 33.19 -9.00
N GLN A 882 -12.25 33.57 -9.65
CA GLN A 882 -11.13 32.65 -9.93
C GLN A 882 -10.40 32.21 -8.64
N THR A 883 -10.43 33.02 -7.60
CA THR A 883 -9.90 32.66 -6.28
C THR A 883 -10.81 31.63 -5.60
N ALA A 884 -12.13 31.77 -5.69
CA ALA A 884 -13.08 30.73 -5.29
C ALA A 884 -12.96 29.45 -6.14
N ASP A 885 -12.76 29.60 -7.46
CA ASP A 885 -12.49 28.48 -8.36
C ASP A 885 -11.24 27.70 -7.88
N ALA A 886 -10.12 28.39 -7.61
CA ALA A 886 -8.88 27.79 -7.14
C ALA A 886 -8.99 27.19 -5.72
N VAL A 887 -9.62 27.88 -4.77
CA VAL A 887 -9.83 27.37 -3.41
C VAL A 887 -10.70 26.10 -3.44
N SER A 888 -11.70 26.01 -4.31
CA SER A 888 -12.47 24.77 -4.48
C SER A 888 -11.64 23.62 -5.06
N GLN A 889 -10.70 23.92 -5.97
CA GLN A 889 -9.73 22.96 -6.49
C GLN A 889 -8.72 22.51 -5.41
N ALA A 890 -8.42 23.33 -4.40
CA ALA A 890 -7.61 22.91 -3.24
C ALA A 890 -8.37 22.00 -2.26
N TRP A 891 -9.69 22.13 -2.15
CA TRP A 891 -10.55 21.27 -1.32
C TRP A 891 -10.87 19.91 -1.97
N VAL A 892 -11.09 19.86 -3.29
CA VAL A 892 -11.35 18.60 -4.03
C VAL A 892 -10.09 17.73 -4.18
N ASP A 893 -8.92 18.32 -3.92
CA ASP A 893 -7.63 17.67 -4.08
C ASP A 893 -7.38 16.54 -3.06
N GLY A 894 -6.47 15.62 -3.38
CA GLY A 894 -6.02 14.59 -2.46
C GLY A 894 -5.37 15.21 -1.22
N GLN A 895 -5.93 14.93 -0.04
CA GLN A 895 -5.40 15.42 1.24
C GLN A 895 -4.58 14.32 1.93
N SER A 896 -3.39 14.65 2.42
CA SER A 896 -2.48 13.64 2.99
C SER A 896 -2.93 13.16 4.37
N LEU A 897 -2.79 11.85 4.62
CA LEU A 897 -2.88 11.26 5.96
C LEU A 897 -1.78 11.78 6.89
N ARG A 898 -2.02 11.72 8.20
CA ARG A 898 -1.04 12.10 9.25
C ARG A 898 0.01 11.06 9.63
N THR A 899 0.05 9.91 8.97
CA THR A 899 0.83 8.73 9.41
C THR A 899 2.29 9.06 9.72
N TYR A 900 2.93 9.91 8.91
CA TYR A 900 4.33 10.33 9.07
C TYR A 900 4.62 11.26 10.26
N ARG A 901 3.61 11.65 11.05
CA ARG A 901 3.75 12.45 12.29
C ARG A 901 3.48 11.65 13.57
N HIS A 902 3.16 10.36 13.46
CA HIS A 902 2.68 9.52 14.58
C HIS A 902 3.43 8.19 14.65
N SER A 903 3.70 7.71 15.87
CA SER A 903 4.37 6.44 16.11
C SER A 903 3.53 5.26 15.57
N PRO A 904 4.14 4.20 14.99
CA PRO A 904 5.58 3.97 14.80
C PRO A 904 6.20 4.71 13.60
N ASN A 905 5.40 5.39 12.79
CA ASN A 905 5.77 5.85 11.44
C ASN A 905 6.32 7.28 11.36
N THR A 906 6.71 7.88 12.49
CA THR A 906 7.21 9.27 12.55
C THR A 906 8.46 9.43 11.69
N MET A 907 8.42 10.26 10.64
CA MET A 907 9.52 10.39 9.68
C MET A 907 9.66 11.81 9.11
N SER A 908 10.73 12.06 8.35
CA SER A 908 11.07 13.36 7.76
C SER A 908 9.99 13.98 6.84
N ARG A 909 8.97 13.24 6.40
CA ARG A 909 7.81 13.85 5.71
C ARG A 909 7.07 14.86 6.59
N LYS A 910 7.15 14.78 7.92
CA LYS A 910 6.64 15.83 8.82
C LYS A 910 7.24 17.21 8.54
N SER A 911 8.46 17.24 8.01
CA SER A 911 9.29 18.43 7.79
C SER A 911 9.13 19.04 6.39
N TRP A 912 8.69 18.26 5.38
CA TRP A 912 8.50 18.75 4.01
C TRP A 912 7.06 18.70 3.47
N ALA A 913 6.11 18.06 4.18
CA ALA A 913 4.71 17.99 3.75
C ALA A 913 4.03 19.36 3.55
N ALA A 914 4.52 20.41 4.22
CA ALA A 914 4.02 21.78 4.02
C ALA A 914 4.60 22.44 2.76
N GLY A 915 5.84 22.12 2.38
CA GLY A 915 6.42 22.48 1.07
C GLY A 915 5.70 21.76 -0.08
N ASP A 916 5.35 20.49 0.10
CA ASP A 916 4.48 19.70 -0.81
C ASP A 916 3.10 20.38 -0.99
N ALA A 917 2.48 20.84 0.10
CA ALA A 917 1.25 21.63 0.03
C ALA A 917 1.42 23.00 -0.66
N CYS A 918 2.54 23.70 -0.45
CA CYS A 918 2.86 24.95 -1.16
C CYS A 918 3.05 24.72 -2.67
N GLN A 919 3.82 23.69 -3.04
CA GLN A 919 4.00 23.23 -4.42
C GLN A 919 2.64 22.96 -5.07
N ARG A 920 1.77 22.23 -4.36
CA ARG A 920 0.44 21.88 -4.85
C ARG A 920 -0.44 23.11 -5.02
N ALA A 921 -0.42 24.06 -4.09
CA ALA A 921 -1.17 25.32 -4.18
C ALA A 921 -0.80 26.12 -5.45
N VAL A 922 0.49 26.40 -5.68
CA VAL A 922 0.94 27.11 -6.90
C VAL A 922 0.51 26.36 -8.16
N ASN A 923 0.65 25.03 -8.17
CA ASN A 923 0.28 24.17 -9.29
C ASN A 923 -1.24 24.17 -9.58
N LEU A 924 -2.10 24.32 -8.56
CA LEU A 924 -3.55 24.46 -8.74
C LEU A 924 -3.92 25.84 -9.28
N VAL A 925 -3.39 26.92 -8.70
CA VAL A 925 -3.64 28.30 -9.16
C VAL A 925 -3.20 28.50 -10.61
N LEU A 926 -2.07 27.93 -11.01
CA LEU A 926 -1.59 27.98 -12.41
C LEU A 926 -2.44 27.18 -13.42
N LYS A 927 -3.41 26.37 -12.99
CA LYS A 927 -4.45 25.80 -13.88
C LYS A 927 -5.66 26.73 -14.00
N VAL A 928 -6.14 27.26 -12.88
CA VAL A 928 -7.28 28.20 -12.86
C VAL A 928 -6.94 29.53 -13.56
N ALA A 929 -5.68 29.98 -13.47
CA ALA A 929 -5.14 31.08 -14.27
C ALA A 929 -5.23 30.84 -15.80
N LYS A 930 -5.29 29.58 -16.24
CA LYS A 930 -5.44 29.16 -17.65
C LYS A 930 -6.90 28.87 -18.04
N GLY A 931 -7.85 29.08 -17.13
CA GLY A 931 -9.28 28.91 -17.37
C GLY A 931 -9.90 27.60 -16.84
N GLU A 932 -9.17 26.81 -16.04
CA GLU A 932 -9.76 25.66 -15.35
C GLU A 932 -10.88 26.12 -14.39
N PRO A 933 -12.10 25.57 -14.47
CA PRO A 933 -13.20 25.94 -13.58
C PRO A 933 -13.01 25.34 -12.17
N GLY A 934 -13.71 25.91 -11.18
CA GLY A 934 -13.83 25.30 -9.86
C GLY A 934 -15.04 24.36 -9.72
N VAL A 935 -15.20 23.86 -8.50
CA VAL A 935 -16.23 22.89 -8.09
C VAL A 935 -17.12 23.56 -7.02
N PRO A 936 -18.27 24.15 -7.36
CA PRO A 936 -19.00 25.05 -6.46
C PRO A 936 -19.40 24.46 -5.11
N THR A 937 -19.89 23.22 -5.11
CA THR A 937 -20.37 22.53 -3.91
C THR A 937 -19.36 21.48 -3.42
N VAL A 938 -18.07 21.76 -3.49
CA VAL A 938 -17.00 20.78 -3.13
C VAL A 938 -17.03 20.38 -1.66
N LEU A 939 -17.49 21.24 -0.76
CA LEU A 939 -17.66 20.90 0.66
C LEU A 939 -19.02 20.22 0.89
N SER A 940 -20.10 20.80 0.36
CA SER A 940 -21.47 20.41 0.72
C SER A 940 -22.20 19.43 -0.20
N ALA A 941 -21.58 18.97 -1.30
CA ALA A 941 -22.21 17.98 -2.18
C ALA A 941 -22.56 16.68 -1.42
N PRO A 942 -23.82 16.24 -1.41
CA PRO A 942 -24.18 14.98 -0.75
C PRO A 942 -23.42 13.79 -1.35
N VAL A 943 -22.95 12.89 -0.48
CA VAL A 943 -22.13 11.70 -0.75
C VAL A 943 -20.70 11.99 -1.24
N TRP A 944 -20.46 13.08 -1.96
CA TRP A 944 -19.20 13.33 -2.69
C TRP A 944 -18.41 14.55 -2.23
N GLY A 945 -19.00 15.40 -1.38
CA GLY A 945 -18.36 16.60 -0.84
C GLY A 945 -17.43 16.30 0.33
N PHE A 946 -16.48 17.20 0.57
CA PHE A 946 -15.49 17.10 1.64
C PHE A 946 -16.11 16.78 3.01
N TYR A 947 -17.28 17.38 3.31
CA TYR A 947 -17.97 17.15 4.57
C TYR A 947 -18.40 15.69 4.74
N ASP A 948 -19.07 15.11 3.76
CA ASP A 948 -19.55 13.71 3.81
C ASP A 948 -18.39 12.71 3.74
N VAL A 949 -17.44 12.91 2.81
CA VAL A 949 -16.36 11.95 2.51
C VAL A 949 -15.24 12.00 3.55
N LEU A 950 -14.80 13.21 3.93
CA LEU A 950 -13.56 13.42 4.70
C LEU A 950 -13.79 14.01 6.09
N PHE A 951 -14.91 14.71 6.32
CA PHE A 951 -15.22 15.36 7.61
C PHE A 951 -16.36 14.67 8.40
N LYS A 952 -16.67 13.41 8.08
CA LYS A 952 -17.64 12.55 8.79
C LYS A 952 -19.06 13.15 8.85
N GLY A 953 -19.49 13.81 7.78
CA GLY A 953 -20.78 14.50 7.65
C GLY A 953 -20.90 15.80 8.46
N LYS A 954 -19.82 16.28 9.09
CA LYS A 954 -19.79 17.58 9.76
C LYS A 954 -19.46 18.69 8.79
N LYS A 955 -20.02 19.88 9.03
CA LYS A 955 -19.60 21.13 8.38
C LYS A 955 -18.42 21.75 9.14
N PHE A 956 -17.79 22.78 8.56
CA PHE A 956 -16.88 23.62 9.31
C PHE A 956 -17.64 24.58 10.24
N GLU A 957 -17.06 24.79 11.43
CA GLU A 957 -17.53 25.73 12.45
C GLU A 957 -16.52 26.87 12.58
N PHE A 958 -17.01 28.10 12.79
CA PHE A 958 -16.18 29.31 12.90
C PHE A 958 -16.62 30.15 14.10
N GLN A 959 -15.72 30.43 15.05
CA GLN A 959 -16.00 31.33 16.17
C GLN A 959 -15.84 32.82 15.83
N ARG A 960 -15.25 33.15 14.67
CA ARG A 960 -14.94 34.51 14.23
C ARG A 960 -14.89 34.62 12.69
N PRO A 961 -15.17 35.80 12.10
CA PRO A 961 -14.80 36.09 10.72
C PRO A 961 -13.28 36.30 10.59
N TYR A 962 -12.76 36.21 9.36
CA TYR A 962 -11.35 36.49 9.06
C TYR A 962 -11.01 37.99 9.22
N GLY A 963 -9.92 38.30 9.93
CA GLY A 963 -9.29 39.62 10.02
C GLY A 963 -7.76 39.50 10.07
N SER A 964 -7.16 39.71 11.24
CA SER A 964 -5.71 39.61 11.49
C SER A 964 -5.33 38.93 12.82
N TYR A 965 -6.31 38.29 13.48
CA TYR A 965 -6.18 37.74 14.84
C TYR A 965 -5.07 36.68 14.96
N VAL A 966 -4.92 35.81 13.97
CA VAL A 966 -3.95 34.70 14.02
C VAL A 966 -2.53 35.22 14.00
N MET A 967 -2.21 36.21 13.15
CA MET A 967 -0.87 36.82 13.14
C MET A 967 -0.56 37.52 14.46
N GLU A 968 -1.52 38.29 14.99
CA GLU A 968 -1.36 39.02 16.26
C GLU A 968 -1.13 38.11 17.48
N ASN A 969 -1.57 36.85 17.40
CA ASN A 969 -1.51 35.86 18.48
C ASN A 969 -0.62 34.64 18.17
N VAL A 970 0.10 34.65 17.05
CA VAL A 970 0.94 33.53 16.60
C VAL A 970 2.05 33.22 17.61
N LEU A 971 2.48 31.96 17.67
CA LEU A 971 3.50 31.51 18.62
C LEU A 971 4.86 31.38 17.93
N PHE A 972 5.93 31.87 18.55
CA PHE A 972 7.30 31.73 18.05
C PHE A 972 8.05 30.65 18.82
N LYS A 973 8.84 29.82 18.12
CA LYS A 973 9.84 28.95 18.78
C LYS A 973 11.14 29.73 18.91
N VAL A 974 11.28 30.49 19.98
CA VAL A 974 12.32 31.52 20.13
C VAL A 974 13.67 30.93 20.59
N SER A 975 13.62 30.04 21.58
CA SER A 975 14.80 29.58 22.31
C SER A 975 15.29 28.19 21.89
N TYR A 976 14.36 27.29 21.56
CA TYR A 976 14.63 25.86 21.41
C TYR A 976 13.92 25.26 20.17
N PRO A 977 14.59 24.44 19.35
CA PRO A 977 14.00 23.77 18.17
C PRO A 977 13.16 22.53 18.56
N ALA A 978 12.16 22.75 19.42
CA ALA A 978 11.40 21.73 20.11
C ALA A 978 9.91 21.73 19.74
N GLU A 979 9.20 20.60 19.85
CA GLU A 979 7.73 20.55 19.75
C GLU A 979 7.09 21.53 20.75
N PHE A 980 6.06 22.27 20.32
CA PHE A 980 5.66 23.50 20.99
C PHE A 980 5.14 23.27 22.43
N HIS A 981 4.49 22.14 22.69
CA HIS A 981 3.93 21.82 24.01
C HIS A 981 5.00 21.54 25.08
N SER A 982 6.28 21.41 24.67
CA SER A 982 7.42 21.26 25.60
C SER A 982 8.15 22.56 25.94
N GLN A 983 7.91 23.68 25.24
CA GLN A 983 8.74 24.89 25.32
C GLN A 983 8.86 25.42 26.77
N THR A 984 7.75 25.44 27.51
CA THR A 984 7.70 25.84 28.93
C THR A 984 8.32 24.82 29.88
N ALA A 985 8.24 23.52 29.58
CA ALA A 985 8.93 22.49 30.34
C ALA A 985 10.45 22.59 30.18
N ILE A 986 10.93 23.02 29.01
CA ILE A 986 12.35 23.29 28.76
C ILE A 986 12.81 24.58 29.49
N GLU A 987 11.98 25.63 29.52
CA GLU A 987 12.24 26.82 30.36
C GLU A 987 12.31 26.47 31.86
N ALA A 988 11.37 25.66 32.36
CA ALA A 988 11.38 25.16 33.74
C ALA A 988 12.62 24.28 34.01
N ALA A 989 12.97 23.37 33.08
CA ALA A 989 14.15 22.51 33.18
C ALA A 989 15.45 23.32 33.25
N LYS A 990 15.54 24.45 32.52
CA LYS A 990 16.68 25.37 32.60
C LYS A 990 16.77 26.08 33.95
N ALA A 991 15.63 26.43 34.57
CA ALA A 991 15.63 26.97 35.92
C ALA A 991 16.05 25.90 36.97
N VAL A 992 15.69 24.63 36.78
CA VAL A 992 16.20 23.51 37.60
C VAL A 992 17.71 23.31 37.42
N TYR A 993 18.22 23.37 36.18
CA TYR A 993 19.65 23.28 35.87
C TYR A 993 20.47 24.32 36.68
N HIS A 994 20.07 25.59 36.63
CA HIS A 994 20.77 26.63 37.40
C HIS A 994 20.57 26.51 38.92
N LYS A 995 19.44 25.97 39.42
CA LYS A 995 19.30 25.62 40.85
C LYS A 995 20.30 24.53 41.27
N LEU A 996 20.51 23.50 40.45
CA LEU A 996 21.48 22.43 40.72
C LEU A 996 22.93 22.97 40.69
N GLU A 997 23.27 23.72 39.65
CA GLU A 997 24.57 24.37 39.47
C GLU A 997 24.93 25.26 40.68
N ALA A 998 24.00 26.10 41.14
CA ALA A 998 24.17 26.95 42.32
C ALA A 998 24.32 26.17 43.65
N MET A 999 23.90 24.91 43.69
CA MET A 999 24.09 23.99 44.83
C MET A 999 25.35 23.11 44.71
N GLY A 1000 26.13 23.25 43.63
CA GLY A 1000 27.26 22.35 43.34
C GLY A 1000 26.81 20.92 42.98
N LYS A 1001 25.56 20.76 42.53
CA LYS A 1001 24.94 19.48 42.14
C LYS A 1001 24.77 19.40 40.62
N SER A 1002 24.44 18.20 40.16
CA SER A 1002 24.27 17.84 38.75
C SER A 1002 22.93 17.16 38.50
N ALA A 1003 22.62 16.88 37.23
CA ALA A 1003 21.45 16.08 36.89
C ALA A 1003 21.53 14.62 37.39
N ALA A 1004 22.73 14.09 37.71
CA ALA A 1004 22.87 12.76 38.30
C ALA A 1004 22.32 12.68 39.74
N ASP A 1005 22.23 13.83 40.43
CA ASP A 1005 21.69 13.96 41.78
C ASP A 1005 20.15 13.91 41.83
N ILE A 1006 19.49 13.89 40.67
CA ILE A 1006 18.03 13.83 40.54
C ILE A 1006 17.54 12.38 40.73
N LYS A 1007 16.60 12.20 41.66
CA LYS A 1007 15.92 10.93 41.93
C LYS A 1007 14.76 10.71 40.96
N GLU A 1008 13.86 11.70 40.87
CA GLU A 1008 12.59 11.64 40.12
C GLU A 1008 12.09 13.06 39.79
N ILE A 1009 11.30 13.20 38.72
CA ILE A 1009 10.66 14.44 38.31
C ILE A 1009 9.19 14.17 37.98
N THR A 1010 8.28 15.00 38.47
CA THR A 1010 6.89 15.08 38.00
C THR A 1010 6.72 16.33 37.15
N CYS A 1011 6.26 16.14 35.90
CA CYS A 1011 5.91 17.19 34.96
C CYS A 1011 4.38 17.31 34.87
N ARG A 1012 3.83 18.32 35.55
CA ARG A 1012 2.40 18.63 35.52
C ARG A 1012 2.12 19.49 34.27
N THR A 1013 1.20 19.04 33.42
CA THR A 1013 1.05 19.53 32.03
C THR A 1013 -0.42 19.42 31.55
N HIS A 1014 -0.72 19.83 30.32
CA HIS A 1014 -2.06 19.78 29.72
C HIS A 1014 -2.25 18.57 28.78
N GLU A 1015 -3.51 18.21 28.49
CA GLU A 1015 -3.93 17.05 27.68
C GLU A 1015 -3.14 16.90 26.37
N ALA A 1016 -2.98 18.01 25.62
CA ALA A 1016 -2.31 17.99 24.34
C ALA A 1016 -0.82 17.56 24.45
N CYS A 1017 -0.12 17.92 25.53
CA CYS A 1017 1.27 17.49 25.72
C CYS A 1017 1.36 15.97 25.87
N ILE A 1018 0.48 15.39 26.69
CA ILE A 1018 0.44 13.95 26.96
C ILE A 1018 0.06 13.18 25.70
N ARG A 1019 -0.93 13.67 24.93
CA ARG A 1019 -1.39 13.02 23.69
C ARG A 1019 -0.40 13.09 22.52
N ILE A 1020 0.60 13.98 22.54
CA ILE A 1020 1.53 14.19 21.40
C ILE A 1020 2.97 13.77 21.73
N ILE A 1021 3.49 14.15 22.91
CA ILE A 1021 4.93 14.11 23.21
C ILE A 1021 5.31 13.45 24.54
N ASP A 1022 4.37 12.89 25.31
CA ASP A 1022 4.73 11.93 26.36
C ASP A 1022 5.19 10.61 25.72
N LYS A 1023 6.45 10.26 25.95
CA LYS A 1023 7.07 9.02 25.45
C LYS A 1023 7.96 8.36 26.51
N GLN A 1024 7.63 8.48 27.81
CA GLN A 1024 8.51 8.11 28.94
C GLN A 1024 9.25 6.76 28.76
N PHE A 1025 8.56 5.74 28.22
CA PHE A 1025 9.09 4.38 28.07
C PHE A 1025 9.30 3.92 26.60
N LYS A 1026 9.01 4.76 25.59
CA LYS A 1026 9.36 4.43 24.20
C LYS A 1026 10.88 4.55 24.02
N PRO A 1027 11.56 3.63 23.30
CA PRO A 1027 12.89 3.89 22.74
C PRO A 1027 12.94 5.17 21.89
N MET A 1028 14.11 5.82 21.86
CA MET A 1028 14.35 7.08 21.14
C MET A 1028 15.06 6.79 19.81
N ASP A 1029 14.33 6.18 18.87
CA ASP A 1029 14.89 5.50 17.69
C ASP A 1029 15.51 6.43 16.63
N ASN A 1030 15.11 7.70 16.60
CA ASN A 1030 15.46 8.67 15.55
C ASN A 1030 15.27 10.13 16.01
N PHE A 1031 15.78 11.09 15.23
CA PHE A 1031 15.62 12.53 15.44
C PHE A 1031 14.18 12.97 15.76
N ALA A 1032 13.21 12.53 14.95
CA ALA A 1032 11.81 12.95 15.04
C ALA A 1032 11.04 12.30 16.19
N ASP A 1033 11.61 11.28 16.84
CA ASP A 1033 11.10 10.77 18.12
C ASP A 1033 11.58 11.60 19.30
N ARG A 1034 12.83 12.06 19.27
CA ARG A 1034 13.48 12.88 20.31
C ARG A 1034 12.96 14.31 20.34
N ASP A 1035 12.74 14.93 19.18
CA ASP A 1035 12.16 16.28 19.10
C ASP A 1035 10.65 16.32 19.44
N HIS A 1036 10.00 15.15 19.50
CA HIS A 1036 8.63 14.94 19.98
C HIS A 1036 8.62 14.09 21.28
N CYS A 1037 9.59 14.28 22.18
CA CYS A 1037 9.58 13.68 23.52
C CYS A 1037 9.87 14.73 24.59
N ILE A 1038 8.86 15.11 25.40
CA ILE A 1038 9.03 16.11 26.47
C ILE A 1038 10.10 15.67 27.48
N GLN A 1039 10.12 14.39 27.84
CA GLN A 1039 11.12 13.84 28.76
C GLN A 1039 12.55 13.94 28.19
N TYR A 1040 12.74 13.74 26.89
CA TYR A 1040 14.05 13.84 26.26
C TYR A 1040 14.52 15.31 26.28
N MET A 1041 13.67 16.21 25.81
CA MET A 1041 14.00 17.64 25.70
C MET A 1041 14.28 18.30 27.05
N ALA A 1042 13.50 17.96 28.08
CA ALA A 1042 13.78 18.38 29.46
C ALA A 1042 15.08 17.74 30.00
N SER A 1043 15.34 16.45 29.73
CA SER A 1043 16.57 15.77 30.17
C SER A 1043 17.84 16.36 29.55
N VAL A 1044 17.82 16.68 28.26
CA VAL A 1044 18.97 17.33 27.58
C VAL A 1044 19.26 18.69 28.20
N MET A 1045 18.22 19.51 28.46
CA MET A 1045 18.37 20.79 29.16
C MET A 1045 18.94 20.63 30.57
N LEU A 1046 18.46 19.63 31.33
CA LEU A 1046 18.95 19.32 32.68
C LEU A 1046 20.41 18.83 32.70
N VAL A 1047 20.88 18.13 31.66
CA VAL A 1047 22.25 17.61 31.61
C VAL A 1047 23.24 18.65 31.07
N TYR A 1048 22.86 19.42 30.04
CA TYR A 1048 23.80 20.24 29.27
C TYR A 1048 23.56 21.77 29.35
N GLY A 1049 22.49 22.24 30.00
CA GLY A 1049 22.13 23.67 30.06
C GLY A 1049 21.72 24.29 28.71
N ARG A 1050 21.57 23.46 27.67
CA ARG A 1050 21.27 23.81 26.28
C ARG A 1050 20.24 22.84 25.70
N LEU A 1051 19.67 23.19 24.55
CA LEU A 1051 18.94 22.28 23.67
C LEU A 1051 19.03 22.80 22.24
N GLU A 1052 19.81 22.14 21.40
CA GLU A 1052 20.07 22.54 20.02
C GLU A 1052 19.63 21.45 19.02
N ALA A 1053 19.43 21.79 17.75
CA ALA A 1053 18.94 20.83 16.75
C ALA A 1053 19.90 19.65 16.52
N THR A 1054 21.18 19.83 16.85
CA THR A 1054 22.20 18.77 16.88
C THR A 1054 22.05 17.79 18.03
N ASP A 1055 21.42 18.16 19.14
CA ASP A 1055 21.21 17.26 20.28
C ASP A 1055 20.16 16.16 19.99
N TYR A 1056 19.43 16.27 18.87
CA TYR A 1056 18.51 15.23 18.39
C TYR A 1056 19.14 14.24 17.39
N THR A 1057 20.36 14.49 16.87
CA THR A 1057 20.92 13.67 15.78
C THR A 1057 21.36 12.29 16.25
N ASP A 1058 21.19 11.29 15.40
CA ASP A 1058 21.60 9.91 15.67
C ASP A 1058 23.12 9.81 15.85
N GLY A 1059 23.56 9.19 16.94
CA GLY A 1059 24.97 9.16 17.35
C GLY A 1059 25.49 10.46 18.01
N GLY A 1060 24.66 11.49 18.18
CA GLY A 1060 25.04 12.73 18.87
C GLY A 1060 25.30 12.55 20.37
N GLU A 1061 25.99 13.52 20.98
CA GLU A 1061 26.37 13.50 22.41
C GLU A 1061 25.16 13.26 23.33
N ALA A 1062 24.11 14.08 23.18
CA ALA A 1062 22.88 13.95 23.95
C ALA A 1062 22.11 12.66 23.62
N ALA A 1063 22.06 12.26 22.35
CA ALA A 1063 21.32 11.08 21.88
C ALA A 1063 21.93 9.74 22.31
N THR A 1064 23.23 9.74 22.67
CA THR A 1064 23.96 8.57 23.17
C THR A 1064 24.23 8.61 24.68
N SER A 1065 23.83 9.68 25.36
CA SER A 1065 24.12 9.94 26.78
C SER A 1065 23.32 9.02 27.71
N PRO A 1066 23.96 8.13 28.50
CA PRO A 1066 23.25 7.28 29.45
C PRO A 1066 22.55 8.06 30.56
N LEU A 1067 23.02 9.29 30.86
CA LEU A 1067 22.42 10.16 31.86
C LEU A 1067 21.13 10.80 31.33
N VAL A 1068 21.11 11.24 30.06
CA VAL A 1068 19.87 11.73 29.41
C VAL A 1068 18.82 10.62 29.38
N GLU A 1069 19.20 9.40 28.98
CA GLU A 1069 18.26 8.27 28.94
C GLU A 1069 17.75 7.87 30.34
N SER A 1070 18.62 7.84 31.35
CA SER A 1070 18.21 7.58 32.74
C SER A 1070 17.26 8.65 33.28
N LEU A 1071 17.47 9.92 32.95
CA LEU A 1071 16.59 11.03 33.35
C LEU A 1071 15.26 11.03 32.59
N ARG A 1072 15.28 10.68 31.30
CA ARG A 1072 14.08 10.57 30.47
C ARG A 1072 13.08 9.58 31.07
N GLN A 1073 13.56 8.44 31.57
CA GLN A 1073 12.75 7.44 32.25
C GLN A 1073 12.26 7.89 33.64
N LYS A 1074 12.92 8.88 34.28
CA LYS A 1074 12.55 9.46 35.60
C LYS A 1074 11.54 10.61 35.53
N ILE A 1075 11.23 11.14 34.34
CA ILE A 1075 10.26 12.24 34.17
C ILE A 1075 8.87 11.68 33.88
N LYS A 1076 7.99 11.70 34.88
CA LYS A 1076 6.58 11.31 34.75
C LYS A 1076 5.73 12.52 34.36
N CYS A 1077 4.95 12.42 33.28
CA CYS A 1077 3.94 13.43 32.95
C CYS A 1077 2.62 13.15 33.68
N VAL A 1078 1.89 14.21 34.05
CA VAL A 1078 0.57 14.14 34.71
C VAL A 1078 -0.30 15.28 34.19
N GLU A 1079 -1.57 15.00 33.85
CA GLU A 1079 -2.49 16.05 33.42
C GLU A 1079 -2.94 16.92 34.60
N ASP A 1080 -3.00 18.23 34.38
CA ASP A 1080 -3.73 19.19 35.18
C ASP A 1080 -4.88 19.77 34.33
N GLU A 1081 -6.11 19.60 34.82
CA GLU A 1081 -7.29 20.05 34.06
C GLU A 1081 -7.35 21.57 33.88
N GLN A 1082 -6.75 22.36 34.79
CA GLN A 1082 -6.72 23.82 34.66
C GLN A 1082 -5.76 24.21 33.55
N PHE A 1083 -4.61 23.57 33.49
CA PHE A 1083 -3.67 23.70 32.37
C PHE A 1083 -4.33 23.32 31.02
N THR A 1084 -5.15 22.27 30.99
CA THR A 1084 -5.96 21.90 29.80
C THR A 1084 -7.05 22.95 29.48
N ARG A 1085 -7.67 23.58 30.49
CA ARG A 1085 -8.65 24.66 30.29
C ARG A 1085 -8.01 25.94 29.74
N ASP A 1086 -6.88 26.37 30.30
CA ASP A 1086 -6.23 27.64 29.94
C ASP A 1086 -5.58 27.59 28.54
N TYR A 1087 -5.12 26.41 28.12
CA TYR A 1087 -4.71 26.10 26.74
C TYR A 1087 -5.86 26.31 25.72
N HIS A 1088 -7.12 26.13 26.14
CA HIS A 1088 -8.29 26.28 25.30
C HIS A 1088 -9.03 27.64 25.43
N ASP A 1089 -8.79 28.44 26.47
CA ASP A 1089 -9.37 29.79 26.59
C ASP A 1089 -8.75 30.73 25.54
N GLU A 1090 -9.60 31.32 24.68
CA GLU A 1090 -9.18 32.24 23.60
C GLU A 1090 -8.36 33.45 24.10
N LYS A 1091 -8.56 33.87 25.35
CA LYS A 1091 -7.89 35.02 25.99
C LYS A 1091 -6.53 34.65 26.59
N LEU A 1092 -6.32 33.39 26.94
CA LEU A 1092 -5.11 32.90 27.58
C LEU A 1092 -4.19 32.21 26.58
N ARG A 1093 -4.66 31.12 25.95
CA ARG A 1093 -3.90 30.26 25.01
C ARG A 1093 -2.51 29.89 25.53
N THR A 1094 -2.39 29.75 26.85
CA THR A 1094 -1.14 29.40 27.53
C THR A 1094 -0.74 27.96 27.19
N ILE A 1095 0.54 27.64 27.37
CA ILE A 1095 1.07 26.30 27.11
C ILE A 1095 1.79 25.86 28.40
N PRO A 1096 1.06 25.72 29.52
CA PRO A 1096 1.66 25.59 30.84
C PRO A 1096 2.31 24.23 31.07
N ASN A 1097 3.52 24.24 31.63
CA ASN A 1097 4.15 23.08 32.25
C ASN A 1097 4.71 23.47 33.62
N ALA A 1098 4.74 22.52 34.54
CA ALA A 1098 5.32 22.70 35.87
C ALA A 1098 6.18 21.50 36.27
N LEU A 1099 7.38 21.75 36.79
CA LEU A 1099 8.32 20.71 37.20
C LEU A 1099 8.50 20.68 38.73
N THR A 1100 8.08 19.58 39.34
CA THR A 1100 8.43 19.20 40.72
C THR A 1100 9.60 18.21 40.67
N VAL A 1101 10.69 18.51 41.39
CA VAL A 1101 11.96 17.76 41.31
C VAL A 1101 12.40 17.28 42.70
N THR A 1102 12.69 15.99 42.81
CA THR A 1102 13.22 15.36 44.03
C THR A 1102 14.65 14.86 43.79
N LEU A 1103 15.54 15.11 44.74
CA LEU A 1103 16.95 14.71 44.69
C LEU A 1103 17.20 13.42 45.49
N ASN A 1104 18.35 12.77 45.24
CA ASN A 1104 18.75 11.52 45.87
C ASN A 1104 18.92 11.60 47.40
N ASP A 1105 19.18 12.80 47.94
CA ASP A 1105 19.27 13.07 49.38
C ASP A 1105 17.92 13.39 50.05
N GLY A 1106 16.81 13.34 49.30
CA GLY A 1106 15.48 13.68 49.79
C GLY A 1106 15.11 15.16 49.72
N THR A 1107 16.00 16.04 49.23
CA THR A 1107 15.64 17.43 48.93
C THR A 1107 14.56 17.46 47.85
N VAL A 1108 13.49 18.22 48.06
CA VAL A 1108 12.48 18.55 47.05
C VAL A 1108 12.57 20.04 46.74
N PHE A 1109 12.55 20.41 45.46
CA PHE A 1109 12.48 21.81 45.05
C PHE A 1109 11.04 22.31 44.98
N ASP A 1110 10.81 23.59 45.30
CA ASP A 1110 9.56 24.28 44.97
C ASP A 1110 9.24 24.10 43.47
N GLU A 1111 7.99 23.75 43.17
CA GLU A 1111 7.54 23.49 41.80
C GLU A 1111 7.76 24.71 40.90
N ILE A 1112 8.49 24.51 39.79
CA ILE A 1112 8.76 25.57 38.82
C ILE A 1112 7.69 25.52 37.75
N VAL A 1113 6.70 26.40 37.86
CA VAL A 1113 5.63 26.62 36.87
C VAL A 1113 6.08 27.63 35.82
N VAL A 1114 5.88 27.33 34.53
CA VAL A 1114 5.99 28.30 33.44
C VAL A 1114 4.71 28.20 32.59
N GLU A 1115 3.87 29.23 32.66
CA GLU A 1115 2.54 29.23 32.03
C GLU A 1115 2.59 29.53 30.51
N ALA A 1116 3.39 30.53 30.13
CA ALA A 1116 3.52 31.00 28.76
C ALA A 1116 4.99 30.95 28.32
N PRO A 1117 5.32 30.24 27.22
CA PRO A 1117 6.68 30.22 26.71
C PRO A 1117 7.07 31.58 26.14
N LEU A 1118 8.37 31.86 26.03
CA LEU A 1118 8.90 33.15 25.60
C LEU A 1118 8.24 33.68 24.32
N GLY A 1119 8.01 32.82 23.32
CA GLY A 1119 7.38 33.21 22.06
C GLY A 1119 5.86 33.39 22.08
N HIS A 1120 5.20 33.28 23.23
CA HIS A 1120 3.78 33.58 23.40
C HIS A 1120 3.50 35.09 23.26
N ARG A 1121 2.28 35.47 22.88
CA ARG A 1121 1.91 36.88 22.66
C ARG A 1121 2.19 37.77 23.87
N ILE A 1122 1.91 37.28 25.08
CA ILE A 1122 2.04 38.08 26.31
C ILE A 1122 3.50 38.39 26.70
N ARG A 1123 4.48 37.67 26.13
CA ARG A 1123 5.93 37.88 26.33
C ARG A 1123 6.62 38.51 25.10
N ARG A 1124 5.85 39.11 24.18
CA ARG A 1124 6.36 39.61 22.88
C ARG A 1124 7.58 40.52 22.97
N GLU A 1125 7.59 41.51 23.85
CA GLU A 1125 8.71 42.46 23.93
C GLU A 1125 9.96 41.85 24.59
N GLU A 1126 9.81 40.81 25.41
CA GLU A 1126 10.91 39.96 25.89
C GLU A 1126 11.45 39.05 24.76
N ALA A 1127 10.56 38.56 23.90
CA ALA A 1127 10.89 37.67 22.78
C ALA A 1127 11.61 38.36 21.62
N LYS A 1128 11.21 39.58 21.25
CA LYS A 1128 11.68 40.29 20.04
C LYS A 1128 13.22 40.37 19.91
N PRO A 1129 13.99 40.74 20.96
CA PRO A 1129 15.45 40.71 20.88
C PRO A 1129 16.03 39.31 20.64
N VAL A 1130 15.43 38.28 21.25
CA VAL A 1130 15.91 36.89 21.15
C VAL A 1130 15.55 36.28 19.79
N ILE A 1131 14.43 36.66 19.18
CA ILE A 1131 14.08 36.33 17.78
C ILE A 1131 15.13 36.91 16.82
N LEU A 1132 15.57 38.16 17.04
CA LEU A 1132 16.61 38.79 16.20
C LEU A 1132 17.98 38.12 16.38
N GLU A 1133 18.36 37.73 17.59
CA GLU A 1133 19.59 36.98 17.82
C GLU A 1133 19.52 35.53 17.29
N LYS A 1134 18.35 34.86 17.33
CA LYS A 1134 18.11 33.58 16.62
C LYS A 1134 18.30 33.76 15.11
N TYR A 1135 17.65 34.75 14.51
CA TYR A 1135 17.77 35.07 13.09
C TYR A 1135 19.23 35.33 12.68
N LYS A 1136 19.93 36.19 13.42
CA LYS A 1136 21.35 36.51 13.25
C LYS A 1136 22.26 35.29 13.38
N ARG A 1137 22.00 34.39 14.35
CA ARG A 1137 22.71 33.10 14.46
C ARG A 1137 22.52 32.23 13.21
N HIS A 1138 21.30 32.17 12.65
CA HIS A 1138 21.01 31.37 11.47
C HIS A 1138 21.56 31.97 10.16
N LEU A 1139 21.78 33.29 10.09
CA LEU A 1139 22.48 33.92 8.96
C LEU A 1139 23.98 33.58 8.92
N GLY A 1140 24.64 33.56 10.09
CA GLY A 1140 26.10 33.47 10.23
C GLY A 1140 26.79 32.30 9.52
N PRO A 1141 26.22 31.08 9.47
CA PRO A 1141 26.79 29.97 8.72
C PRO A 1141 26.78 30.16 7.19
N HIS A 1142 25.97 31.07 6.65
CA HIS A 1142 25.70 31.21 5.21
C HIS A 1142 26.34 32.46 4.59
N PHE A 1143 26.51 33.53 5.36
CA PHE A 1143 26.97 34.83 4.87
C PHE A 1143 28.11 35.41 5.73
N ASP A 1144 28.91 36.31 5.16
CA ASP A 1144 29.92 37.05 5.91
C ASP A 1144 29.29 38.04 6.91
N ALA A 1145 30.09 38.50 7.88
CA ALA A 1145 29.61 39.39 8.95
C ALA A 1145 29.05 40.74 8.46
N ALA A 1146 29.43 41.23 7.28
CA ALA A 1146 28.90 42.47 6.73
C ALA A 1146 27.50 42.23 6.12
N ARG A 1147 27.30 41.15 5.36
CA ARG A 1147 25.98 40.72 4.86
C ARG A 1147 25.04 40.31 5.99
N VAL A 1148 25.53 39.63 7.03
CA VAL A 1148 24.76 39.35 8.26
C VAL A 1148 24.27 40.66 8.90
N LYS A 1149 25.15 41.66 9.04
CA LYS A 1149 24.77 42.97 9.59
C LYS A 1149 23.77 43.71 8.68
N GLU A 1150 24.00 43.73 7.38
CA GLU A 1150 23.11 44.35 6.38
C GLU A 1150 21.67 43.83 6.50
N LEU A 1151 21.50 42.51 6.61
CA LEU A 1151 20.19 41.86 6.75
C LEU A 1151 19.54 42.12 8.12
N VAL A 1152 20.31 42.13 9.21
CA VAL A 1152 19.78 42.43 10.56
C VAL A 1152 19.42 43.91 10.71
N ASP A 1153 20.21 44.83 10.16
CA ASP A 1153 19.89 46.27 10.12
C ASP A 1153 18.61 46.50 9.30
N LEU A 1154 18.52 45.92 8.10
CA LEU A 1154 17.35 46.01 7.23
C LEU A 1154 16.10 45.39 7.86
N GLY A 1155 16.23 44.25 8.54
CA GLY A 1155 15.13 43.60 9.26
C GLY A 1155 14.54 44.46 10.38
N ASN A 1156 15.34 45.36 10.96
CA ASN A 1156 14.91 46.30 12.01
C ASN A 1156 14.32 47.61 11.44
N ASP A 1157 14.78 48.08 10.29
CA ASP A 1157 14.20 49.23 9.59
C ASP A 1157 12.89 48.84 8.87
N ARG A 1158 11.79 48.84 9.64
CA ARG A 1158 10.44 48.50 9.15
C ARG A 1158 10.05 49.27 7.88
N ALA A 1159 10.38 50.56 7.80
CA ALA A 1159 9.97 51.41 6.67
C ALA A 1159 10.76 51.07 5.39
N LYS A 1160 12.08 50.91 5.50
CA LYS A 1160 12.93 50.50 4.39
C LYS A 1160 12.63 49.06 3.93
N LEU A 1161 12.37 48.15 4.87
CA LEU A 1161 12.00 46.78 4.58
C LEU A 1161 10.66 46.71 3.84
N GLU A 1162 9.59 47.27 4.39
CA GLU A 1162 8.25 47.24 3.78
C GLU A 1162 8.24 47.81 2.36
N GLY A 1163 8.99 48.89 2.11
CA GLY A 1163 9.11 49.54 0.81
C GLY A 1163 10.03 48.85 -0.20
N MET A 1164 10.80 47.83 0.19
CA MET A 1164 11.74 47.15 -0.70
C MET A 1164 11.00 46.22 -1.69
N ALA A 1165 11.51 46.13 -2.92
CA ALA A 1165 11.03 45.15 -3.89
C ALA A 1165 11.49 43.73 -3.50
N ILE A 1166 10.59 42.75 -3.61
CA ILE A 1166 10.84 41.41 -3.07
C ILE A 1166 11.98 40.67 -3.78
N ASP A 1167 12.19 40.91 -5.08
CA ASP A 1167 13.24 40.25 -5.86
C ASP A 1167 14.65 40.81 -5.60
N GLU A 1168 14.75 42.12 -5.34
CA GLU A 1168 15.95 42.74 -4.79
C GLU A 1168 16.25 42.21 -3.37
N TYR A 1169 15.22 42.01 -2.55
CA TYR A 1169 15.37 41.48 -1.19
C TYR A 1169 15.82 40.01 -1.20
N VAL A 1170 15.21 39.15 -2.05
CA VAL A 1170 15.62 37.75 -2.23
C VAL A 1170 17.07 37.67 -2.74
N ASP A 1171 17.49 38.57 -3.62
CA ASP A 1171 18.87 38.59 -4.14
C ASP A 1171 19.94 38.81 -3.05
N LEU A 1172 19.61 39.46 -1.93
CA LEU A 1172 20.52 39.58 -0.78
C LEU A 1172 20.84 38.23 -0.12
N TYR A 1173 19.99 37.22 -0.29
CA TYR A 1173 20.19 35.86 0.26
C TYR A 1173 20.82 34.89 -0.75
N THR A 1174 21.04 35.29 -2.00
CA THR A 1174 21.57 34.39 -3.02
C THR A 1174 23.07 34.19 -2.87
N VAL A 1175 23.54 32.97 -3.07
CA VAL A 1175 24.96 32.61 -3.10
C VAL A 1175 25.28 31.95 -4.44
N LYS A 1176 26.50 32.10 -4.97
CA LYS A 1176 26.91 31.43 -6.21
C LYS A 1176 27.28 29.97 -5.97
N ASP A 1177 28.04 29.77 -4.90
CA ASP A 1177 28.59 28.50 -4.47
C ASP A 1177 28.14 28.31 -3.01
N SER A 1178 27.09 27.52 -2.78
CA SER A 1178 26.72 27.13 -1.42
C SER A 1178 27.64 26.01 -0.96
N LYS A 1179 27.87 25.92 0.35
CA LYS A 1179 28.65 24.82 0.96
C LYS A 1179 27.77 23.70 1.54
N PHE A 1180 26.49 23.71 1.18
CA PHE A 1180 25.41 22.95 1.81
C PHE A 1180 24.48 22.23 0.81
N VAL A 1181 24.34 22.80 -0.39
CA VAL A 1181 23.75 22.24 -1.62
C VAL A 1181 24.81 22.28 -2.71
#